data_AF-A0A166TDN6-F1
#
_entry.id   AF-A0A166TDN6-F1
#
_cell.length_a   1.000
_cell.length_b   1.000
_cell.length_c   1.000
_cell.angle_alpha   90.00
_cell.angle_beta   90.00
_cell.angle_gamma   90.00
#
_symmetry.space_group_name_H-M   'P 1'
#
loop_
_entity.id
_entity.type
_entity.pdbx_description
1 polymer ?
#
loop_
_entity_poly.entity_id
_entity_poly.type
_entity_poly.pdbx_seq_one_letter_code
_entity_poly.pdbx_strand_id
1 'polypeptide(L)'
;MSEKLVYTYIKDIARHLWNPGEYGHASLMVGAGFSKNSNSVSGDNKMPDWSELSCKIYKQLYPKPVSNPENINSNDNDTKEWEKNKIIKTSGMNVLKLAEEYKVIFGRSNLDKMVENSISDEAYEPGELHEKLLELPWSDVFTTNYDTLLERTIDKIDTKGRDNYRIILNQKDLPGSIRPRIIKLHGSVPYSKPYIITEEDYRTYPKLYAPFVNTVQQAMLETQLCLIGFSGDDPNFTSWLGWLRDNMHENCPKIYLCGVFNNLSKSERTLFENNNIIIVDLSELIDLDRDYENIHKVAIEKFITEINNLNKTSDSIQAIPTELVYTENYSIDQYKELIHLLKSQREEYQKYIAIPQKIVEILSENLRPVFEIVMKNLKNYSNKALILIYELLWRMNKCFIPLYDYELKKIEKLLECNPIDSYKKIPREYTKIFVNSWLEINFLLANIYRKNSKYEKFDITMNRLDLNSSLMNSIFLSEYYIEKSKYYLQNFDYNKTIEVIRKMPDTADNYISIKKAFLLSQLGLKEESHNLLKKVSARIAQQNYRYEYNASLKGYMNLCSRTLGRNEDYDSILFSDSDYKESEYNTRNILNNLKDELIISIQNAQEKEVERTKDFNPNVFTETYGTTPKEVTNAYNLSYAYLSFMDNLCLPVYSDHRDAVIRAINIISGYNNNSEYVWSYAIRTNDTDMYDKIFKRYYIIYNQGEYSKKLFLKLVQLLDLYEKDMSSNNSIKIISVKCTIDLLSRFAIVQDDSNVSNLIKKLILFFNNSTLFKRKHDYNFIDSIFSRLSFCVNSKVLISVIDDVLSAPYSGFDFSRCFYCCTNKKNKNIIPKEIFNKYIDTIINKIRDTDIKIRDNAISRVYLLRSCSEMKDRDDDISFAIWSQKDSFGFPKSNLFLYALWDELPMDQSIDFKDIIKNYLIKFQFSYHVNENGGISFGGESSGIYNYVNCFYDSSLFVNNFKYEIKWTENELNSILLKIIDYIDKEKVIINKEINFFGEVDNSKNEFMQLGILTSVISTVCIINDISNKDVNQNIEKIFNVLEETKVIDLPLKVIMNILTDGEVIQNLRNEINYYLISNESKKVMSGFFTLNMIMRIDESNKFNFKWIYDYFKKILLVMPYLSSEQSRSIFIYLKDVLQINILKEPDYIEVMENSLYKSFEIINRKMKVQRDEKFNDIYLLDSLYDLSSLIRKYIISLESNDIKISNKLDELVKKLKSSILPEVRNMYM
;
A
#
# COMPACT_ATOMS: atom_id res chain seq x y z
N MET A 1 17.54 55.22 -22.51
CA MET A 1 17.82 54.30 -21.37
C MET A 1 18.77 53.23 -21.89
N SER A 2 19.45 52.43 -21.07
CA SER A 2 20.12 51.23 -21.63
C SER A 2 19.07 50.13 -21.85
N GLU A 3 19.08 49.44 -22.99
CA GLU A 3 18.26 48.25 -23.31
C GLU A 3 18.15 47.27 -22.11
N LYS A 4 19.27 47.06 -21.40
CA LYS A 4 19.38 46.22 -20.20
C LYS A 4 18.43 46.63 -19.06
N LEU A 5 18.14 47.92 -18.91
CA LEU A 5 17.26 48.43 -17.86
C LEU A 5 15.78 48.22 -18.21
N VAL A 6 15.41 48.43 -19.47
CA VAL A 6 14.06 48.14 -19.99
C VAL A 6 13.74 46.65 -19.79
N TYR A 7 14.68 45.77 -20.14
CA TYR A 7 14.54 44.32 -19.92
C TYR A 7 14.38 43.96 -18.44
N THR A 8 15.03 44.70 -17.53
CA THR A 8 14.89 44.49 -16.09
C THR A 8 13.48 44.81 -15.60
N TYR A 9 12.86 45.88 -16.11
CA TYR A 9 11.47 46.22 -15.78
C TYR A 9 10.48 45.23 -16.37
N ILE A 10 10.68 44.77 -17.60
CA ILE A 10 9.86 43.70 -18.20
C ILE A 10 9.93 42.42 -17.36
N LYS A 11 11.12 42.06 -16.86
CA LYS A 11 11.31 40.92 -15.97
C LYS A 11 10.60 41.09 -14.63
N ASP A 12 10.58 42.29 -14.09
CA ASP A 12 9.86 42.61 -12.87
C ASP A 12 8.34 42.46 -13.05
N ILE A 13 7.79 43.02 -14.14
CA ILE A 13 6.37 42.86 -14.51
C ILE A 13 6.01 41.38 -14.68
N ALA A 14 6.85 40.62 -15.39
CA ALA A 14 6.62 39.19 -15.61
C ALA A 14 6.62 38.38 -14.29
N ARG A 15 7.45 38.73 -13.31
CA ARG A 15 7.45 38.07 -12.00
C ARG A 15 6.14 38.25 -11.24
N HIS A 16 5.58 39.46 -11.24
CA HIS A 16 4.31 39.77 -10.58
C HIS A 16 3.12 39.11 -11.30
N LEU A 17 3.18 38.96 -12.62
CA LEU A 17 2.18 38.24 -13.41
C LEU A 17 2.21 36.73 -13.13
N TRP A 18 3.38 36.09 -13.25
CA TRP A 18 3.48 34.63 -13.21
C TRP A 18 3.66 34.04 -11.81
N ASN A 19 4.15 34.82 -10.84
CA ASN A 19 4.43 34.38 -9.48
C ASN A 19 3.86 35.33 -8.41
N PRO A 20 2.53 35.62 -8.43
CA PRO A 20 1.92 36.62 -7.57
C PRO A 20 2.05 36.31 -6.07
N GLY A 21 2.15 35.04 -5.68
CA GLY A 21 2.36 34.65 -4.27
C GLY A 21 3.72 35.08 -3.70
N GLU A 22 4.76 35.17 -4.54
CA GLU A 22 6.13 35.51 -4.11
C GLU A 22 6.42 37.02 -4.29
N TYR A 23 5.93 37.63 -5.38
CA TYR A 23 6.27 39.01 -5.75
C TYR A 23 5.12 40.01 -5.57
N GLY A 24 3.89 39.55 -5.33
CA GLY A 24 2.68 40.39 -5.37
C GLY A 24 2.02 40.38 -6.75
N HIS A 25 0.74 40.75 -6.81
CA HIS A 25 -0.06 40.71 -8.04
C HIS A 25 0.30 41.85 -9.01
N ALA A 26 -0.03 41.67 -10.30
CA ALA A 26 0.03 42.74 -11.29
C ALA A 26 -1.37 43.12 -11.79
N SER A 27 -1.61 44.42 -11.98
CA SER A 27 -2.83 44.96 -12.58
C SER A 27 -2.51 45.77 -13.83
N LEU A 28 -3.49 45.88 -14.72
CA LEU A 28 -3.35 46.57 -15.99
C LEU A 28 -4.33 47.74 -16.06
N MET A 29 -3.91 48.85 -16.66
CA MET A 29 -4.77 49.95 -17.05
C MET A 29 -4.61 50.24 -18.55
N VAL A 30 -5.72 50.15 -19.29
CA VAL A 30 -5.75 50.26 -20.75
C VAL A 30 -6.43 51.57 -21.16
N GLY A 31 -5.74 52.36 -21.97
CA GLY A 31 -6.26 53.62 -22.54
C GLY A 31 -6.69 53.52 -24.00
N ALA A 32 -7.21 54.64 -24.54
CA ALA A 32 -7.82 54.67 -25.87
C ALA A 32 -6.80 54.45 -27.00
N GLY A 33 -5.52 54.67 -26.73
CA GLY A 33 -4.44 54.37 -27.69
C GLY A 33 -4.31 52.87 -27.98
N PHE A 34 -4.76 52.00 -27.07
CA PHE A 34 -4.75 50.56 -27.31
C PHE A 34 -5.88 50.12 -28.26
N SER A 35 -7.05 50.76 -28.19
CA SER A 35 -8.21 50.49 -29.06
C SER A 35 -7.91 50.76 -30.55
N LYS A 36 -6.86 51.54 -30.88
CA LYS A 36 -6.38 51.71 -32.26
C LYS A 36 -5.84 50.42 -32.90
N ASN A 37 -5.63 49.36 -32.12
CA ASN A 37 -5.22 48.03 -32.59
C ASN A 37 -6.41 47.10 -32.89
N SER A 38 -7.64 47.63 -32.96
CA SER A 38 -8.84 46.89 -33.38
C SER A 38 -8.83 46.59 -34.89
N ASN A 39 -9.55 45.54 -35.30
CA ASN A 39 -9.83 45.26 -36.70
C ASN A 39 -11.12 45.96 -37.12
N SER A 40 -11.12 46.69 -38.23
CA SER A 40 -12.33 47.33 -38.77
C SER A 40 -13.09 46.38 -39.70
N VAL A 41 -14.41 46.32 -39.56
CA VAL A 41 -15.29 45.43 -40.33
C VAL A 41 -15.60 45.99 -41.73
N SER A 42 -15.49 47.31 -41.95
CA SER A 42 -16.01 47.99 -43.16
C SER A 42 -15.04 48.96 -43.88
N GLY A 43 -13.75 49.01 -43.52
CA GLY A 43 -12.71 49.81 -44.21
C GLY A 43 -11.63 50.40 -43.28
N ASP A 44 -10.67 51.17 -43.81
CA ASP A 44 -9.46 51.68 -43.11
C ASP A 44 -9.67 52.75 -41.99
N ASN A 45 -10.88 52.93 -41.49
CA ASN A 45 -11.13 53.89 -40.41
C ASN A 45 -10.62 53.35 -39.07
N LYS A 46 -9.69 54.05 -38.42
CA LYS A 46 -9.20 53.71 -37.07
C LYS A 46 -10.16 54.22 -35.98
N MET A 47 -10.23 53.47 -34.87
CA MET A 47 -10.97 53.88 -33.67
C MET A 47 -10.49 55.26 -33.19
N PRO A 48 -11.40 56.23 -32.91
CA PRO A 48 -10.99 57.56 -32.51
C PRO A 48 -10.38 57.57 -31.11
N ASP A 49 -9.29 58.30 -30.93
CA ASP A 49 -8.84 58.67 -29.58
C ASP A 49 -9.61 59.88 -29.02
N TRP A 50 -9.23 60.29 -27.82
CA TRP A 50 -9.87 61.39 -27.10
C TRP A 50 -9.79 62.73 -27.85
N SER A 51 -8.67 63.02 -28.51
CA SER A 51 -8.46 64.24 -29.29
C SER A 51 -9.27 64.21 -30.58
N GLU A 52 -9.31 63.07 -31.26
CA GLU A 52 -10.10 62.83 -32.47
C GLU A 52 -11.62 62.90 -32.18
N LEU A 53 -12.07 62.37 -31.03
CA LEU A 53 -13.45 62.49 -30.56
C LEU A 53 -13.80 63.97 -30.30
N SER A 54 -12.95 64.70 -29.60
CA SER A 54 -13.18 66.13 -29.32
C SER A 54 -13.23 66.98 -30.60
N CYS A 55 -12.46 66.61 -31.64
CA CYS A 55 -12.54 67.24 -32.96
C CYS A 55 -13.91 67.04 -33.62
N LYS A 56 -14.54 65.87 -33.45
CA LYS A 56 -15.90 65.63 -33.96
C LYS A 56 -16.93 66.49 -33.20
N ILE A 57 -16.80 66.61 -31.88
CA ILE A 57 -17.65 67.46 -31.02
C ILE A 57 -17.52 68.94 -31.43
N TYR A 58 -16.29 69.43 -31.62
CA TYR A 58 -16.01 70.81 -32.03
C TYR A 58 -16.66 71.14 -33.38
N LYS A 59 -16.50 70.28 -34.38
CA LYS A 59 -17.04 70.48 -35.74
C LYS A 59 -18.57 70.58 -35.77
N GLN A 60 -19.25 69.92 -34.83
CA GLN A 60 -20.71 70.00 -34.70
C GLN A 60 -21.18 71.25 -33.96
N LEU A 61 -20.45 71.68 -32.92
CA LEU A 61 -20.76 72.92 -32.18
C LEU A 61 -20.48 74.16 -33.00
N TYR A 62 -19.37 74.14 -33.73
CA TYR A 62 -18.84 75.26 -34.48
C TYR A 62 -18.75 74.85 -35.96
N PRO A 63 -19.83 74.99 -36.75
CA PRO A 63 -19.80 74.66 -38.16
C PRO A 63 -18.71 75.48 -38.86
N LYS A 64 -17.97 74.84 -39.77
CA LYS A 64 -16.92 75.50 -40.53
C LYS A 64 -17.56 76.63 -41.37
N PRO A 65 -16.98 77.84 -41.40
CA PRO A 65 -17.50 78.93 -42.24
C PRO A 65 -17.64 78.47 -43.70
N VAL A 66 -18.81 78.67 -44.31
CA VAL A 66 -19.07 78.30 -45.70
C VAL A 66 -18.58 79.43 -46.61
N SER A 67 -17.74 79.09 -47.59
CA SER A 67 -17.30 80.01 -48.64
C SER A 67 -18.46 80.33 -49.58
N ASN A 68 -19.12 81.48 -49.37
CA ASN A 68 -20.10 82.00 -50.32
C ASN A 68 -19.36 82.70 -51.48
N PRO A 69 -19.65 82.38 -52.75
CA PRO A 69 -18.86 82.88 -53.89
C PRO A 69 -19.04 84.37 -54.21
N GLU A 70 -19.84 85.14 -53.46
CA GLU A 70 -20.12 86.56 -53.74
C GLU A 70 -19.42 87.57 -52.81
N ASN A 71 -18.53 87.13 -51.88
CA ASN A 71 -17.73 88.06 -51.06
C ASN A 71 -16.30 87.53 -50.83
N ILE A 72 -15.32 88.09 -51.53
CA ILE A 72 -13.97 87.52 -51.67
C ILE A 72 -12.94 88.06 -50.65
N ASN A 73 -13.23 89.10 -49.86
CA ASN A 73 -12.18 89.76 -49.04
C ASN A 73 -12.31 89.67 -47.49
N SER A 74 -13.17 88.80 -46.93
CA SER A 74 -13.25 88.62 -45.45
C SER A 74 -13.11 87.17 -44.94
N ASN A 75 -13.01 86.14 -45.80
CA ASN A 75 -13.23 84.74 -45.38
C ASN A 75 -11.97 83.91 -45.02
N ASP A 76 -10.75 84.40 -45.30
CA ASP A 76 -9.51 83.65 -45.02
C ASP A 76 -9.06 83.75 -43.55
N ASN A 77 -9.33 84.86 -42.88
CA ASN A 77 -9.01 85.03 -41.45
C ASN A 77 -9.94 84.19 -40.58
N ASP A 78 -11.24 84.17 -40.86
CA ASP A 78 -12.23 83.40 -40.10
C ASP A 78 -11.96 81.88 -40.15
N THR A 79 -11.50 81.37 -41.30
CA THR A 79 -11.15 79.95 -41.46
C THR A 79 -9.86 79.60 -40.70
N LYS A 80 -8.85 80.48 -40.72
CA LYS A 80 -7.61 80.30 -39.95
C LYS A 80 -7.86 80.41 -38.44
N GLU A 81 -8.71 81.33 -38.03
CA GLU A 81 -9.12 81.49 -36.64
C GLU A 81 -9.96 80.31 -36.16
N TRP A 82 -10.84 79.75 -37.00
CA TRP A 82 -11.57 78.52 -36.71
C TRP A 82 -10.64 77.31 -36.54
N GLU A 83 -9.64 77.11 -37.41
CA GLU A 83 -8.66 76.02 -37.24
C GLU A 83 -7.77 76.23 -36.01
N LYS A 84 -7.37 77.47 -35.70
CA LYS A 84 -6.62 77.80 -34.47
C LYS A 84 -7.45 77.49 -33.22
N ASN A 85 -8.71 77.92 -33.20
CA ASN A 85 -9.62 77.67 -32.08
C ASN A 85 -9.98 76.19 -31.95
N LYS A 86 -10.08 75.46 -33.07
CA LYS A 86 -10.23 74.01 -33.07
C LYS A 86 -9.07 73.36 -32.35
N ILE A 87 -7.82 73.62 -32.76
CA ILE A 87 -6.63 73.05 -32.12
C ILE A 87 -6.60 73.38 -30.62
N ILE A 88 -6.90 74.61 -30.23
CA ILE A 88 -6.91 75.03 -28.81
C ILE A 88 -8.00 74.30 -28.00
N LYS A 89 -9.25 74.25 -28.52
CA LYS A 89 -10.38 73.65 -27.80
C LYS A 89 -10.37 72.11 -27.81
N THR A 90 -9.70 71.49 -28.78
CA THR A 90 -9.60 70.02 -28.90
C THR A 90 -8.33 69.45 -28.27
N SER A 91 -7.58 70.25 -27.49
CA SER A 91 -6.33 69.85 -26.87
C SER A 91 -6.39 69.95 -25.35
N GLY A 92 -5.87 68.93 -24.66
CA GLY A 92 -5.75 68.88 -23.19
C GLY A 92 -7.09 69.01 -22.46
N MET A 93 -7.08 69.71 -21.31
CA MET A 93 -8.26 69.89 -20.46
C MET A 93 -9.39 70.70 -21.11
N ASN A 94 -9.12 71.44 -22.20
CA ASN A 94 -10.16 72.20 -22.91
C ASN A 94 -11.23 71.30 -23.53
N VAL A 95 -10.91 70.02 -23.76
CA VAL A 95 -11.85 69.02 -24.27
C VAL A 95 -13.05 68.82 -23.33
N LEU A 96 -12.83 68.84 -22.01
CA LEU A 96 -13.89 68.67 -21.02
C LEU A 96 -14.88 69.84 -21.05
N LYS A 97 -14.35 71.05 -21.20
CA LYS A 97 -15.12 72.28 -21.34
C LYS A 97 -15.88 72.31 -22.66
N LEU A 98 -15.27 71.85 -23.75
CA LEU A 98 -15.93 71.70 -25.04
C LEU A 98 -17.11 70.71 -24.97
N ALA A 99 -16.95 69.60 -24.24
CA ALA A 99 -18.05 68.66 -24.02
C ALA A 99 -19.16 69.24 -23.13
N GLU A 100 -18.83 70.07 -22.12
CA GLU A 100 -19.82 70.80 -21.33
C GLU A 100 -20.57 71.84 -22.20
N GLU A 101 -19.87 72.59 -23.07
CA GLU A 101 -20.49 73.48 -24.06
C GLU A 101 -21.49 72.70 -24.95
N TYR A 102 -21.11 71.50 -25.41
CA TYR A 102 -22.01 70.63 -26.18
C TYR A 102 -23.25 70.23 -25.39
N LYS A 103 -23.07 69.80 -24.15
CA LYS A 103 -24.15 69.38 -23.25
C LYS A 103 -25.12 70.52 -22.94
N VAL A 104 -24.62 71.75 -22.77
CA VAL A 104 -25.45 72.94 -22.53
C VAL A 104 -26.32 73.26 -23.75
N ILE A 105 -25.78 73.14 -24.97
CA ILE A 105 -26.49 73.49 -26.21
C ILE A 105 -27.44 72.38 -26.65
N PHE A 106 -26.99 71.13 -26.67
CA PHE A 106 -27.72 70.01 -27.26
C PHE A 106 -28.31 69.03 -26.23
N GLY A 107 -28.00 69.18 -24.95
CA GLY A 107 -28.45 68.29 -23.87
C GLY A 107 -27.63 67.00 -23.74
N ARG A 108 -27.71 66.35 -22.56
CA ARG A 108 -26.92 65.13 -22.25
C ARG A 108 -27.22 63.95 -23.17
N SER A 109 -28.50 63.72 -23.50
CA SER A 109 -28.87 62.60 -24.37
C SER A 109 -28.23 62.68 -25.77
N ASN A 110 -28.07 63.89 -26.32
CA ASN A 110 -27.40 64.07 -27.62
C ASN A 110 -25.88 63.96 -27.49
N LEU A 111 -25.28 64.38 -26.37
CA LEU A 111 -23.87 64.14 -26.10
C LEU A 111 -23.56 62.64 -26.00
N ASP A 112 -24.39 61.87 -25.28
CA ASP A 112 -24.21 60.42 -25.16
C ASP A 112 -24.34 59.74 -26.54
N LYS A 113 -25.34 60.13 -27.35
CA LYS A 113 -25.48 59.66 -28.74
C LYS A 113 -24.29 60.07 -29.62
N MET A 114 -23.71 61.25 -29.39
CA MET A 114 -22.54 61.71 -30.11
C MET A 114 -21.31 60.86 -29.80
N VAL A 115 -21.12 60.46 -28.55
CA VAL A 115 -20.08 59.49 -28.15
C VAL A 115 -20.32 58.14 -28.82
N GLU A 116 -21.54 57.60 -28.74
CA GLU A 116 -21.92 56.32 -29.35
C GLU A 116 -21.69 56.29 -30.87
N ASN A 117 -22.18 57.31 -31.57
CA ASN A 117 -22.02 57.44 -33.01
C ASN A 117 -20.58 57.71 -33.44
N SER A 118 -19.77 58.32 -32.57
CA SER A 118 -18.38 58.63 -32.88
C SER A 118 -17.48 57.40 -32.76
N ILE A 119 -17.77 56.53 -31.80
CA ILE A 119 -17.04 55.28 -31.53
C ILE A 119 -17.50 54.18 -32.48
N SER A 120 -18.81 54.04 -32.71
CA SER A 120 -19.40 53.00 -33.56
C SER A 120 -18.85 51.60 -33.22
N ASP A 121 -18.98 51.19 -31.96
CA ASP A 121 -18.33 49.99 -31.41
C ASP A 121 -18.56 48.70 -32.22
N GLU A 122 -19.75 48.53 -32.81
CA GLU A 122 -20.10 47.38 -33.67
C GLU A 122 -19.30 47.32 -34.99
N ALA A 123 -18.74 48.44 -35.46
CA ALA A 123 -17.92 48.50 -36.67
C ALA A 123 -16.49 47.97 -36.46
N TYR A 124 -16.14 47.66 -35.21
CA TYR A 124 -14.81 47.23 -34.79
C TYR A 124 -14.86 45.87 -34.09
N GLU A 125 -13.88 45.02 -34.39
CA GLU A 125 -13.63 43.78 -33.69
C GLU A 125 -12.32 43.84 -32.90
N PRO A 126 -12.23 43.10 -31.77
CA PRO A 126 -10.96 42.95 -31.08
C PRO A 126 -9.90 42.34 -32.01
N GLY A 127 -8.75 43.01 -32.11
CA GLY A 127 -7.58 42.50 -32.84
C GLY A 127 -6.72 41.58 -31.97
N GLU A 128 -5.80 40.85 -32.60
CA GLU A 128 -4.91 39.84 -31.96
C GLU A 128 -4.16 40.34 -30.71
N LEU A 129 -3.81 41.64 -30.67
CA LEU A 129 -3.17 42.23 -29.49
C LEU A 129 -4.08 42.23 -28.24
N HIS A 130 -5.39 42.36 -28.41
CA HIS A 130 -6.33 42.31 -27.29
C HIS A 130 -6.37 40.90 -26.70
N GLU A 131 -6.41 39.88 -27.56
CA GLU A 131 -6.37 38.47 -27.17
C GLU A 131 -5.07 38.16 -26.41
N LYS A 132 -3.92 38.43 -27.03
CA LYS A 132 -2.59 38.23 -26.43
C LYS A 132 -2.40 38.97 -25.10
N LEU A 133 -2.98 40.16 -24.95
CA LEU A 133 -2.87 40.95 -23.72
C LEU A 133 -3.72 40.39 -22.57
N LEU A 134 -4.93 39.90 -22.86
CA LEU A 134 -5.83 39.32 -21.85
C LEU A 134 -5.52 37.86 -21.53
N GLU A 135 -4.78 37.14 -22.37
CA GLU A 135 -4.21 35.83 -22.02
C GLU A 135 -3.25 35.89 -20.82
N LEU A 136 -2.60 37.03 -20.60
CA LEU A 136 -1.74 37.26 -19.44
C LEU A 136 -2.57 37.31 -18.13
N PRO A 137 -2.04 36.79 -17.00
CA PRO A 137 -2.75 36.67 -15.71
C PRO A 137 -2.86 38.00 -14.94
N TRP A 138 -3.56 38.99 -15.48
CA TRP A 138 -3.81 40.25 -14.76
C TRP A 138 -4.81 40.05 -13.62
N SER A 139 -4.52 40.62 -12.45
CA SER A 139 -5.41 40.59 -11.30
C SER A 139 -6.66 41.44 -11.50
N ASP A 140 -6.47 42.65 -12.02
CA ASP A 140 -7.54 43.58 -12.39
C ASP A 140 -7.11 44.34 -13.64
N VAL A 141 -8.01 44.48 -14.61
CA VAL A 141 -7.85 45.28 -15.82
C VAL A 141 -8.79 46.47 -15.74
N PHE A 142 -8.23 47.66 -15.60
CA PHE A 142 -8.97 48.92 -15.57
C PHE A 142 -8.96 49.57 -16.94
N THR A 143 -10.07 50.21 -17.33
CA THR A 143 -10.07 51.02 -18.56
C THR A 143 -10.98 52.24 -18.45
N THR A 144 -10.53 53.33 -19.08
CA THR A 144 -11.30 54.56 -19.31
C THR A 144 -11.97 54.57 -20.69
N ASN A 145 -11.80 53.51 -21.47
CA ASN A 145 -12.34 53.41 -22.82
C ASN A 145 -13.82 53.07 -22.77
N TYR A 146 -14.60 53.63 -23.71
CA TYR A 146 -16.04 53.34 -23.80
C TYR A 146 -16.38 52.14 -24.70
N ASP A 147 -15.49 51.77 -25.63
CA ASP A 147 -15.65 50.61 -26.54
C ASP A 147 -15.72 49.27 -25.78
N THR A 148 -16.27 48.20 -26.37
CA THR A 148 -16.40 46.89 -25.70
C THR A 148 -15.34 45.88 -26.12
N LEU A 149 -14.19 46.34 -26.65
CA LEU A 149 -13.20 45.45 -27.26
C LEU A 149 -12.57 44.48 -26.26
N LEU A 150 -12.27 44.93 -25.03
CA LEU A 150 -11.71 44.06 -23.99
C LEU A 150 -12.74 43.02 -23.53
N GLU A 151 -13.99 43.44 -23.38
CA GLU A 151 -15.10 42.58 -22.99
C GLU A 151 -15.38 41.49 -24.03
N ARG A 152 -15.45 41.87 -25.31
CA ARG A 152 -15.65 40.93 -26.44
C ARG A 152 -14.46 40.01 -26.70
N THR A 153 -13.29 40.33 -26.18
CA THR A 153 -12.09 39.47 -26.29
C THR A 153 -12.20 38.24 -25.39
N ILE A 154 -12.95 38.30 -24.29
CA ILE A 154 -13.05 37.20 -23.31
C ILE A 154 -13.56 35.91 -23.97
N ASP A 155 -14.52 36.03 -24.89
CA ASP A 155 -15.09 34.88 -25.61
C ASP A 155 -14.14 34.27 -26.64
N LYS A 156 -13.04 34.97 -26.98
CA LYS A 156 -12.05 34.55 -27.99
C LYS A 156 -10.80 33.90 -27.39
N ILE A 157 -10.58 33.99 -26.08
CA ILE A 157 -9.35 33.49 -25.42
C ILE A 157 -9.57 32.13 -24.73
N ASP A 158 -8.58 31.23 -24.85
CA ASP A 158 -8.54 29.97 -24.10
C ASP A 158 -7.70 30.14 -22.83
N THR A 159 -8.37 30.36 -21.71
CA THR A 159 -7.77 30.58 -20.39
C THR A 159 -7.34 29.27 -19.74
N LYS A 160 -6.53 28.42 -20.39
CA LYS A 160 -5.87 27.19 -19.86
C LYS A 160 -6.04 26.89 -18.34
N GLY A 161 -7.24 26.47 -17.90
CA GLY A 161 -7.54 26.13 -16.50
C GLY A 161 -7.67 27.29 -15.48
N ARG A 162 -7.93 28.54 -15.92
CA ARG A 162 -8.12 29.74 -15.06
C ARG A 162 -9.55 30.30 -15.17
N ASP A 163 -10.02 30.96 -14.11
CA ASP A 163 -11.30 31.67 -14.12
C ASP A 163 -11.27 32.85 -15.12
N ASN A 164 -12.34 33.00 -15.91
CA ASN A 164 -12.49 34.10 -16.87
C ASN A 164 -12.65 35.46 -16.17
N TYR A 165 -12.25 36.54 -16.85
CA TYR A 165 -12.42 37.91 -16.33
C TYR A 165 -13.90 38.24 -16.11
N ARG A 166 -14.24 38.71 -14.91
CA ARG A 166 -15.58 39.24 -14.63
C ARG A 166 -15.68 40.71 -15.06
N ILE A 167 -16.66 41.02 -15.91
CA ILE A 167 -16.90 42.39 -16.38
C ILE A 167 -17.67 43.18 -15.30
N ILE A 168 -17.17 44.36 -14.94
CA ILE A 168 -17.78 45.30 -14.01
C ILE A 168 -18.10 46.59 -14.76
N LEU A 169 -19.39 46.80 -15.06
CA LEU A 169 -19.88 48.00 -15.77
C LEU A 169 -20.42 49.07 -14.82
N ASN A 170 -20.91 48.67 -13.64
CA ASN A 170 -21.50 49.56 -12.64
C ASN A 170 -20.95 49.27 -11.24
N GLN A 171 -21.03 50.27 -10.36
CA GLN A 171 -20.55 50.16 -8.97
C GLN A 171 -21.30 49.12 -8.14
N LYS A 172 -22.54 48.82 -8.54
CA LYS A 172 -23.38 47.80 -7.91
C LYS A 172 -22.92 46.38 -8.20
N ASP A 173 -22.07 46.19 -9.22
CA ASP A 173 -21.55 44.87 -9.62
C ASP A 173 -20.27 44.50 -8.86
N LEU A 174 -19.71 45.45 -8.12
CA LEU A 174 -18.45 45.32 -7.40
C LEU A 174 -18.55 44.42 -6.14
N PRO A 175 -19.60 44.52 -5.28
CA PRO A 175 -19.74 43.66 -4.11
C PRO A 175 -19.85 42.17 -4.50
N GLY A 176 -19.01 41.33 -3.89
CA GLY A 176 -18.98 39.88 -4.18
C GLY A 176 -18.33 39.51 -5.52
N SER A 177 -17.72 40.46 -6.23
CA SER A 177 -16.88 40.16 -7.40
C SER A 177 -15.55 39.55 -6.96
N ILE A 178 -15.12 38.49 -7.66
CA ILE A 178 -13.84 37.80 -7.43
C ILE A 178 -12.91 38.15 -8.60
N ARG A 179 -11.60 38.31 -8.32
CA ARG A 179 -10.55 38.51 -9.33
C ARG A 179 -10.38 37.23 -10.17
N PRO A 180 -10.10 37.30 -11.48
CA PRO A 180 -9.73 38.50 -12.24
C PRO A 180 -10.93 39.30 -12.77
N ARG A 181 -10.79 40.64 -12.89
CA ARG A 181 -11.91 41.54 -13.31
C ARG A 181 -11.50 42.51 -14.41
N ILE A 182 -12.44 42.87 -15.29
CA ILE A 182 -12.35 44.02 -16.20
C ILE A 182 -13.30 45.11 -15.70
N ILE A 183 -12.77 46.27 -15.33
CA ILE A 183 -13.51 47.35 -14.67
C ILE A 183 -13.56 48.60 -15.56
N LYS A 184 -14.78 49.00 -15.93
CA LYS A 184 -15.06 50.15 -16.79
C LYS A 184 -15.29 51.40 -15.94
N LEU A 185 -14.34 52.33 -15.99
CA LEU A 185 -14.33 53.49 -15.08
C LEU A 185 -15.22 54.63 -15.59
N HIS A 186 -15.27 54.86 -16.90
CA HIS A 186 -15.94 56.04 -17.50
C HIS A 186 -17.26 55.71 -18.22
N GLY A 187 -17.77 54.49 -18.04
CA GLY A 187 -18.95 53.97 -18.75
C GLY A 187 -18.56 53.02 -19.90
N SER A 188 -19.56 52.48 -20.57
CA SER A 188 -19.39 51.49 -21.65
C SER A 188 -20.55 51.58 -22.65
N VAL A 189 -20.24 51.67 -23.94
CA VAL A 189 -21.22 51.77 -25.02
C VAL A 189 -21.88 50.41 -25.27
N PRO A 190 -23.19 50.34 -25.53
CA PRO A 190 -24.24 51.37 -25.35
C PRO A 190 -24.88 51.35 -23.94
N TYR A 191 -24.46 50.44 -23.07
CA TYR A 191 -25.27 49.98 -21.93
C TYR A 191 -25.04 50.73 -20.60
N SER A 192 -23.86 51.34 -20.39
CA SER A 192 -23.50 52.01 -19.12
C SER A 192 -23.39 53.52 -19.31
N LYS A 193 -24.51 54.20 -19.03
CA LYS A 193 -24.69 55.67 -19.08
C LYS A 193 -24.85 56.24 -17.67
N PRO A 194 -24.43 57.50 -17.44
CA PRO A 194 -23.90 58.45 -18.41
C PRO A 194 -22.37 58.32 -18.61
N TYR A 195 -21.84 58.67 -19.81
CA TYR A 195 -20.40 58.59 -20.11
C TYR A 195 -19.61 59.74 -19.48
N ILE A 196 -18.48 59.48 -18.83
CA ILE A 196 -17.72 60.52 -18.11
C ILE A 196 -16.85 61.32 -19.09
N ILE A 197 -17.37 62.47 -19.57
CA ILE A 197 -16.71 63.28 -20.61
C ILE A 197 -16.73 64.78 -20.35
N THR A 198 -17.69 65.29 -19.58
CA THR A 198 -17.83 66.73 -19.33
C THR A 198 -17.06 67.19 -18.10
N GLU A 199 -16.75 68.50 -18.02
CA GLU A 199 -16.07 69.09 -16.87
C GLU A 199 -16.80 68.81 -15.54
N GLU A 200 -18.13 68.88 -15.54
CA GLU A 200 -18.93 68.59 -14.36
C GLU A 200 -18.92 67.10 -13.97
N ASP A 201 -18.84 66.19 -14.95
CA ASP A 201 -18.72 64.75 -14.68
C ASP A 201 -17.42 64.45 -13.95
N TYR A 202 -16.29 64.95 -14.45
CA TYR A 202 -14.98 64.76 -13.80
C TYR A 202 -14.93 65.40 -12.41
N ARG A 203 -15.53 66.59 -12.23
CA ARG A 203 -15.57 67.27 -10.92
C ARG A 203 -16.37 66.48 -9.88
N THR A 204 -17.48 65.85 -10.27
CA THR A 204 -18.34 65.08 -9.37
C THR A 204 -17.95 63.61 -9.26
N TYR A 205 -17.10 63.11 -10.16
CA TYR A 205 -16.69 61.70 -10.25
C TYR A 205 -16.18 61.10 -8.93
N PRO A 206 -15.26 61.74 -8.17
CA PRO A 206 -14.77 61.15 -6.92
C PRO A 206 -15.86 60.93 -5.87
N LYS A 207 -16.94 61.72 -5.90
CA LYS A 207 -18.06 61.61 -4.96
C LYS A 207 -19.12 60.61 -5.44
N LEU A 208 -19.50 60.70 -6.72
CA LEU A 208 -20.55 59.85 -7.30
C LEU A 208 -20.05 58.42 -7.55
N TYR A 209 -18.76 58.26 -7.87
CA TYR A 209 -18.14 56.99 -8.20
C TYR A 209 -17.08 56.54 -7.17
N ALA A 210 -17.25 56.89 -5.90
CA ALA A 210 -16.29 56.57 -4.82
C ALA A 210 -15.86 55.08 -4.73
N PRO A 211 -16.74 54.07 -4.88
CA PRO A 211 -16.32 52.65 -4.91
C PRO A 211 -15.29 52.31 -6.00
N PHE A 212 -15.43 52.87 -7.20
CA PHE A 212 -14.46 52.67 -8.28
C PHE A 212 -13.15 53.39 -7.98
N VAL A 213 -13.21 54.62 -7.48
CA VAL A 213 -12.01 55.36 -7.03
C VAL A 213 -11.23 54.56 -5.99
N ASN A 214 -11.92 54.05 -4.95
CA ASN A 214 -11.30 53.24 -3.91
C ASN A 214 -10.69 51.95 -4.46
N THR A 215 -11.34 51.30 -5.43
CA THR A 215 -10.84 50.06 -6.04
C THR A 215 -9.55 50.32 -6.82
N VAL A 216 -9.50 51.41 -7.60
CA VAL A 216 -8.29 51.79 -8.33
C VAL A 216 -7.17 52.17 -7.37
N GLN A 217 -7.46 52.97 -6.34
CA GLN A 217 -6.48 53.34 -5.31
C GLN A 217 -5.94 52.11 -4.56
N GLN A 218 -6.81 51.15 -4.23
CA GLN A 218 -6.41 49.90 -3.61
C GLN A 218 -5.54 49.07 -4.54
N ALA A 219 -5.89 48.96 -5.83
CA ALA A 219 -5.03 48.27 -6.80
C ALA A 219 -3.67 48.95 -6.94
N MET A 220 -3.60 50.28 -6.98
CA MET A 220 -2.34 51.04 -6.99
C MET A 220 -1.47 50.81 -5.74
N LEU A 221 -2.06 50.39 -4.62
CA LEU A 221 -1.36 50.05 -3.38
C LEU A 221 -0.94 48.58 -3.28
N GLU A 222 -1.80 47.66 -3.75
CA GLU A 222 -1.65 46.21 -3.57
C GLU A 222 -0.97 45.50 -4.75
N THR A 223 -0.95 46.12 -5.93
CA THR A 223 -0.51 45.47 -7.15
C THR A 223 0.50 46.33 -7.91
N GLN A 224 1.33 45.66 -8.71
CA GLN A 224 2.22 46.31 -9.65
C GLN A 224 1.40 46.77 -10.86
N LEU A 225 1.07 48.06 -10.91
CA LEU A 225 0.21 48.64 -11.96
C LEU A 225 1.02 48.93 -13.23
N CYS A 226 0.52 48.42 -14.36
CA CYS A 226 1.05 48.64 -15.71
C CYS A 226 0.04 49.44 -16.54
N LEU A 227 0.50 50.48 -17.24
CA LEU A 227 -0.30 51.32 -18.13
C LEU A 227 0.08 51.03 -19.58
N ILE A 228 -0.90 50.71 -20.43
CA ILE A 228 -0.70 50.44 -21.87
C ILE A 228 -1.71 51.25 -22.70
N GLY A 229 -1.23 51.89 -23.76
CA GLY A 229 -2.07 52.73 -24.63
C GLY A 229 -2.67 53.95 -23.92
N PHE A 230 -2.05 54.36 -22.81
CA PHE A 230 -2.49 55.43 -21.93
C PHE A 230 -1.50 56.60 -22.01
N SER A 231 -1.98 57.85 -22.16
CA SER A 231 -1.09 59.03 -22.27
C SER A 231 -0.67 59.61 -20.92
N GLY A 232 -1.40 59.27 -19.84
CA GLY A 232 -1.15 59.80 -18.49
C GLY A 232 -1.88 61.11 -18.19
N ASP A 233 -2.54 61.72 -19.18
CA ASP A 233 -3.17 63.04 -19.05
C ASP A 233 -4.62 63.01 -18.56
N ASP A 234 -5.15 61.83 -18.22
CA ASP A 234 -6.51 61.74 -17.71
C ASP A 234 -6.61 62.45 -16.33
N PRO A 235 -7.55 63.38 -16.15
CA PRO A 235 -7.68 64.13 -14.90
C PRO A 235 -7.98 63.26 -13.68
N ASN A 236 -8.77 62.19 -13.85
CA ASN A 236 -9.10 61.27 -12.74
C ASN A 236 -7.85 60.47 -12.36
N PHE A 237 -7.10 59.96 -13.34
CA PHE A 237 -5.84 59.26 -13.08
C PHE A 237 -4.81 60.15 -12.37
N THR A 238 -4.67 61.40 -12.81
CA THR A 238 -3.80 62.40 -12.18
C THR A 238 -4.22 62.68 -10.73
N SER A 239 -5.53 62.76 -10.46
CA SER A 239 -6.05 62.92 -9.11
C SER A 239 -5.76 61.71 -8.22
N TRP A 240 -5.87 60.48 -8.74
CA TRP A 240 -5.56 59.27 -7.97
C TRP A 240 -4.07 59.15 -7.65
N LEU A 241 -3.21 59.50 -8.62
CA LEU A 241 -1.76 59.62 -8.42
C LEU A 241 -1.40 60.66 -7.37
N GLY A 242 -2.01 61.85 -7.43
CA GLY A 242 -1.81 62.92 -6.44
C GLY A 242 -2.14 62.43 -5.03
N TRP A 243 -3.32 61.81 -4.88
CA TRP A 243 -3.73 61.21 -3.62
C TRP A 243 -2.74 60.14 -3.12
N LEU A 244 -2.27 59.25 -4.00
CA LEU A 244 -1.34 58.18 -3.62
C LEU A 244 -0.03 58.76 -3.06
N ARG A 245 0.48 59.83 -3.68
CA ARG A 245 1.72 60.51 -3.25
C ARG A 245 1.54 61.27 -1.95
N ASP A 246 0.42 61.94 -1.78
CA ASP A 246 0.09 62.69 -0.58
C ASP A 246 -0.02 61.79 0.65
N ASN A 247 -0.43 60.51 0.46
CA ASN A 247 -0.59 59.56 1.55
C ASN A 247 0.62 58.64 1.78
N MET A 248 1.40 58.31 0.74
CA MET A 248 2.51 57.32 0.83
C MET A 248 3.92 57.92 0.80
N HIS A 249 4.07 59.18 0.38
CA HIS A 249 5.36 59.87 0.27
C HIS A 249 6.47 59.01 -0.40
N GLU A 250 7.53 58.68 0.33
CA GLU A 250 8.69 57.90 -0.16
C GLU A 250 8.37 56.42 -0.44
N ASN A 251 7.28 55.88 0.12
CA ASN A 251 6.89 54.46 -0.02
C ASN A 251 5.84 54.23 -1.12
N CYS A 252 5.66 55.18 -2.04
CA CYS A 252 4.73 55.06 -3.15
C CYS A 252 5.13 53.91 -4.09
N PRO A 253 4.23 52.94 -4.37
CA PRO A 253 4.49 51.90 -5.35
C PRO A 253 4.85 52.48 -6.72
N LYS A 254 5.72 51.78 -7.44
CA LYS A 254 6.12 52.15 -8.80
C LYS A 254 4.99 51.85 -9.77
N ILE A 255 4.78 52.70 -10.76
CA ILE A 255 3.81 52.45 -11.84
C ILE A 255 4.57 52.37 -13.15
N TYR A 256 4.33 51.32 -13.94
CA TYR A 256 5.00 51.14 -15.23
C TYR A 256 4.17 51.73 -16.35
N LEU A 257 4.72 52.70 -17.08
CA LEU A 257 4.12 53.23 -18.30
C LEU A 257 4.80 52.60 -19.52
N CYS A 258 4.09 51.70 -20.21
CA CYS A 258 4.64 50.89 -21.29
C CYS A 258 4.15 51.38 -22.66
N GLY A 259 5.08 51.74 -23.54
CA GLY A 259 4.76 52.28 -24.85
C GLY A 259 6.01 52.69 -25.65
N VAL A 260 5.81 53.26 -26.84
CA VAL A 260 6.90 53.78 -27.69
C VAL A 260 7.10 55.25 -27.34
N PHE A 261 8.26 55.59 -26.79
CA PHE A 261 8.53 56.89 -26.16
C PHE A 261 9.81 57.58 -26.68
N ASN A 262 10.31 57.16 -27.85
CA ASN A 262 11.50 57.69 -28.50
C ASN A 262 11.55 59.22 -28.65
N ASN A 263 10.39 59.89 -28.75
CA ASN A 263 10.28 61.35 -28.93
C ASN A 263 10.11 62.16 -27.63
N LEU A 264 10.08 61.52 -26.44
CA LEU A 264 9.93 62.23 -25.18
C LEU A 264 11.20 63.01 -24.81
N SER A 265 11.03 64.30 -24.50
CA SER A 265 12.11 65.17 -24.04
C SER A 265 12.64 64.74 -22.66
N LYS A 266 13.88 65.14 -22.35
CA LYS A 266 14.51 64.85 -21.05
C LYS A 266 13.69 65.42 -19.87
N SER A 267 13.08 66.59 -20.07
CA SER A 267 12.25 67.26 -19.07
C SER A 267 10.97 66.49 -18.78
N GLU A 268 10.28 65.99 -19.82
CA GLU A 268 9.06 65.19 -19.66
C GLU A 268 9.36 63.84 -18.99
N ARG A 269 10.46 63.18 -19.36
CA ARG A 269 10.88 61.93 -18.69
C ARG A 269 11.13 62.13 -17.19
N THR A 270 11.82 63.21 -16.83
CA THR A 270 12.09 63.56 -15.43
C THR A 270 10.80 63.85 -14.64
N LEU A 271 9.79 64.42 -15.30
CA LEU A 271 8.47 64.69 -14.71
C LEU A 271 7.77 63.38 -14.32
N PHE A 272 7.74 62.39 -15.21
CA PHE A 272 7.15 61.08 -14.93
C PHE A 272 7.90 60.35 -13.82
N GLU A 273 9.24 60.37 -13.85
CA GLU A 273 10.08 59.74 -12.81
C GLU A 273 9.85 60.38 -11.42
N ASN A 274 9.75 61.71 -11.34
CA ASN A 274 9.41 62.43 -10.10
C ASN A 274 7.99 62.12 -9.58
N ASN A 275 7.11 61.61 -10.46
CA ASN A 275 5.76 61.17 -10.12
C ASN A 275 5.71 59.65 -9.83
N ASN A 276 6.87 58.99 -9.67
CA ASN A 276 7.01 57.53 -9.48
C ASN A 276 6.45 56.68 -10.63
N ILE A 277 6.38 57.26 -11.83
CA ILE A 277 6.01 56.57 -13.06
C ILE A 277 7.28 56.19 -13.80
N ILE A 278 7.57 54.89 -13.87
CA ILE A 278 8.71 54.34 -14.60
C ILE A 278 8.32 54.16 -16.06
N ILE A 279 9.00 54.88 -16.95
CA ILE A 279 8.82 54.75 -18.39
C ILE A 279 9.53 53.49 -18.88
N VAL A 280 8.74 52.54 -19.39
CA VAL A 280 9.22 51.34 -20.07
C VAL A 280 9.14 51.60 -21.57
N ASP A 281 10.23 52.14 -22.12
CA ASP A 281 10.33 52.52 -23.53
C ASP A 281 10.50 51.29 -24.43
N LEU A 282 9.41 50.86 -25.06
CA LEU A 282 9.36 49.66 -25.89
C LEU A 282 10.04 49.87 -27.26
N SER A 283 10.41 51.11 -27.62
CA SER A 283 11.20 51.34 -28.84
C SER A 283 12.56 50.65 -28.78
N GLU A 284 13.11 50.47 -27.59
CA GLU A 284 14.38 49.77 -27.35
C GLU A 284 14.29 48.27 -27.65
N LEU A 285 13.08 47.71 -27.77
CA LEU A 285 12.88 46.30 -28.12
C LEU A 285 12.88 46.07 -29.63
N ILE A 286 12.75 47.09 -30.46
CA ILE A 286 12.55 46.97 -31.91
C ILE A 286 13.68 47.62 -32.70
N ASP A 287 13.91 47.15 -33.92
CA ASP A 287 14.93 47.66 -34.82
C ASP A 287 14.41 48.90 -35.55
N LEU A 288 14.72 50.09 -35.02
CA LEU A 288 14.21 51.37 -35.53
C LEU A 288 14.65 51.71 -36.96
N ASP A 289 15.63 50.98 -37.51
CA ASP A 289 16.09 51.16 -38.89
C ASP A 289 15.18 50.46 -39.92
N ARG A 290 14.18 49.68 -39.47
CA ARG A 290 13.16 49.07 -40.33
C ARG A 290 11.90 49.93 -40.44
N ASP A 291 11.33 49.98 -41.64
CA ASP A 291 10.08 50.70 -41.90
C ASP A 291 8.88 49.84 -41.47
N TYR A 292 8.21 50.23 -40.39
CA TYR A 292 7.06 49.52 -39.83
C TYR A 292 5.76 50.28 -40.11
N GLU A 293 4.74 49.60 -40.67
CA GLU A 293 3.40 50.20 -40.88
C GLU A 293 2.76 50.71 -39.59
N ASN A 294 3.00 50.04 -38.46
CA ASN A 294 2.56 50.47 -37.13
C ASN A 294 3.58 50.06 -36.07
N ILE A 295 4.49 50.97 -35.75
CA ILE A 295 5.56 50.78 -34.76
C ILE A 295 5.04 50.41 -33.36
N HIS A 296 3.88 50.96 -32.97
CA HIS A 296 3.28 50.71 -31.65
C HIS A 296 2.75 49.28 -31.54
N LYS A 297 2.11 48.77 -32.60
CA LYS A 297 1.61 47.38 -32.65
C LYS A 297 2.75 46.38 -32.46
N VAL A 298 3.83 46.54 -33.23
CA VAL A 298 5.00 45.65 -33.21
C VAL A 298 5.72 45.70 -31.86
N ALA A 299 5.89 46.88 -31.28
CA ALA A 299 6.55 47.05 -29.99
C ALA A 299 5.78 46.37 -28.84
N ILE A 300 4.45 46.51 -28.81
CA ILE A 300 3.60 45.87 -27.80
C ILE A 300 3.57 44.35 -28.00
N GLU A 301 3.49 43.87 -29.24
CA GLU A 301 3.55 42.44 -29.53
C GLU A 301 4.85 41.81 -29.01
N LYS A 302 5.98 42.48 -29.25
CA LYS A 302 7.28 42.01 -28.76
C LYS A 302 7.37 42.05 -27.24
N PHE A 303 6.82 43.09 -26.59
CA PHE A 303 6.71 43.16 -25.13
C PHE A 303 5.93 41.97 -24.54
N ILE A 304 4.76 41.65 -25.09
CA ILE A 304 3.95 40.49 -24.64
C ILE A 304 4.71 39.18 -24.88
N THR A 305 5.41 39.07 -26.02
CA THR A 305 6.23 37.90 -26.35
C THR A 305 7.36 37.70 -25.33
N GLU A 306 8.07 38.75 -24.94
CA GLU A 306 9.11 38.70 -23.91
C GLU A 306 8.54 38.29 -22.54
N ILE A 307 7.38 38.83 -22.14
CA ILE A 307 6.70 38.41 -20.89
C ILE A 307 6.34 36.92 -20.92
N ASN A 308 5.85 36.43 -22.06
CA ASN A 308 5.52 35.01 -22.23
C ASN A 308 6.77 34.11 -22.27
N ASN A 309 7.88 34.57 -22.85
CA ASN A 309 9.15 33.84 -22.82
C ASN A 309 9.71 33.74 -21.39
N LEU A 310 9.51 34.79 -20.58
CA LEU A 310 9.88 34.78 -19.17
C LEU A 310 9.00 33.84 -18.33
N ASN A 311 7.76 33.56 -18.75
CA ASN A 311 6.95 32.45 -18.18
C ASN A 311 7.59 31.08 -18.47
N LYS A 312 8.10 30.91 -19.69
CA LYS A 312 8.75 29.67 -20.16
C LYS A 312 10.14 29.47 -19.59
N THR A 313 10.61 30.31 -18.66
CA THR A 313 11.83 30.07 -17.87
C THR A 313 11.57 29.15 -16.66
N SER A 314 10.82 28.08 -16.86
CA SER A 314 11.32 26.78 -16.44
C SER A 314 12.38 26.42 -17.47
N ASP A 315 13.67 26.43 -17.11
CA ASP A 315 14.72 25.92 -17.99
C ASP A 315 14.22 24.59 -18.59
N SER A 316 14.24 24.47 -19.92
CA SER A 316 13.84 23.21 -20.56
C SER A 316 14.65 22.10 -19.89
N ILE A 317 13.97 21.13 -19.31
CA ILE A 317 14.61 20.07 -18.55
C ILE A 317 15.48 19.30 -19.55
N GLN A 318 16.80 19.39 -19.41
CA GLN A 318 17.73 18.76 -20.34
C GLN A 318 18.21 17.41 -19.80
N ALA A 319 18.06 16.37 -20.63
CA ALA A 319 18.77 15.11 -20.44
C ALA A 319 20.29 15.33 -20.46
N ILE A 320 21.06 14.34 -19.99
CA ILE A 320 22.52 14.43 -20.16
C ILE A 320 22.82 14.32 -21.66
N PRO A 321 23.63 15.23 -22.24
CA PRO A 321 23.91 15.23 -23.67
C PRO A 321 24.42 13.88 -24.17
N THR A 322 23.84 13.40 -25.27
CA THR A 322 24.14 12.09 -25.85
C THR A 322 25.61 11.97 -26.28
N GLU A 323 26.27 13.09 -26.60
CA GLU A 323 27.69 13.16 -26.92
C GLU A 323 28.58 12.65 -25.76
N LEU A 324 28.14 12.85 -24.51
CA LEU A 324 28.86 12.39 -23.32
C LEU A 324 28.72 10.87 -23.10
N VAL A 325 27.76 10.21 -23.74
CA VAL A 325 27.58 8.75 -23.66
C VAL A 325 28.65 8.01 -24.47
N TYR A 326 29.10 8.59 -25.59
CA TYR A 326 30.08 7.97 -26.48
C TYR A 326 31.53 8.39 -26.20
N THR A 327 31.76 9.26 -25.21
CA THR A 327 33.09 9.78 -24.89
C THR A 327 33.75 8.95 -23.78
N GLU A 328 34.84 8.24 -24.10
CA GLU A 328 35.53 7.39 -23.11
C GLU A 328 36.26 8.19 -22.02
N ASN A 329 36.75 9.40 -22.31
CA ASN A 329 37.43 10.28 -21.35
C ASN A 329 36.99 11.73 -21.57
N TYR A 330 36.34 12.36 -20.59
CA TYR A 330 35.88 13.74 -20.74
C TYR A 330 37.02 14.75 -20.63
N SER A 331 36.96 15.80 -21.45
CA SER A 331 37.83 16.97 -21.33
C SER A 331 37.52 17.76 -20.06
N ILE A 332 38.42 18.65 -19.64
CA ILE A 332 38.20 19.52 -18.47
C ILE A 332 36.93 20.37 -18.63
N ASP A 333 36.63 20.82 -19.85
CA ASP A 333 35.47 21.67 -20.10
C ASP A 333 34.16 20.85 -20.13
N GLN A 334 34.17 19.66 -20.75
CA GLN A 334 33.04 18.72 -20.66
C GLN A 334 32.72 18.34 -19.20
N TYR A 335 33.74 18.20 -18.36
CA TYR A 335 33.55 17.98 -16.92
C TYR A 335 32.85 19.14 -16.23
N LYS A 336 33.26 20.38 -16.52
CA LYS A 336 32.66 21.56 -15.92
C LYS A 336 31.21 21.73 -16.39
N GLU A 337 30.94 21.49 -17.67
CA GLU A 337 29.59 21.53 -18.24
C GLU A 337 28.69 20.49 -17.58
N LEU A 338 29.16 19.25 -17.43
CA LEU A 338 28.40 18.20 -16.76
C LEU A 338 28.11 18.54 -15.29
N ILE A 339 29.10 19.01 -14.52
CA ILE A 339 28.88 19.43 -13.13
C ILE A 339 27.90 20.60 -13.07
N HIS A 340 28.02 21.58 -13.96
CA HIS A 340 27.13 22.74 -14.00
C HIS A 340 25.69 22.32 -14.27
N LEU A 341 25.46 21.45 -15.27
CA LEU A 341 24.15 20.89 -15.59
C LEU A 341 23.54 20.15 -14.39
N LEU A 342 24.28 19.20 -13.82
CA LEU A 342 23.78 18.38 -12.70
C LEU A 342 23.49 19.22 -11.47
N LYS A 343 24.38 20.19 -11.15
CA LYS A 343 24.20 21.09 -10.01
C LYS A 343 22.99 21.99 -10.18
N SER A 344 22.79 22.58 -11.37
CA SER A 344 21.61 23.39 -11.69
C SER A 344 20.32 22.62 -11.41
N GLN A 345 20.24 21.39 -11.91
CA GLN A 345 19.08 20.52 -11.72
C GLN A 345 18.89 20.12 -10.25
N ARG A 346 19.98 19.84 -9.52
CA ARG A 346 19.87 19.60 -8.08
C ARG A 346 19.29 20.79 -7.36
N GLU A 347 19.81 21.99 -7.58
CA GLU A 347 19.31 23.21 -6.93
C GLU A 347 17.84 23.49 -7.27
N GLU A 348 17.39 23.16 -8.49
CA GLU A 348 16.00 23.26 -8.90
C GLU A 348 15.09 22.22 -8.23
N TYR A 349 15.45 20.93 -8.31
CA TYR A 349 14.54 19.83 -7.93
C TYR A 349 14.72 19.31 -6.50
N GLN A 350 15.79 19.70 -5.79
CA GLN A 350 16.01 19.30 -4.40
C GLN A 350 14.94 19.86 -3.45
N LYS A 351 14.31 20.99 -3.81
CA LYS A 351 13.24 21.59 -3.01
C LYS A 351 11.94 20.76 -3.02
N TYR A 352 11.62 20.08 -4.12
CA TYR A 352 10.41 19.28 -4.21
C TYR A 352 10.58 17.93 -3.51
N ILE A 353 9.54 17.44 -2.83
CA ILE A 353 9.59 16.15 -2.13
C ILE A 353 9.71 15.02 -3.14
N ALA A 354 8.83 15.04 -4.14
CA ALA A 354 8.77 14.15 -5.28
C ALA A 354 8.71 14.96 -6.57
N ILE A 355 9.19 14.38 -7.66
CA ILE A 355 9.14 14.99 -8.99
C ILE A 355 8.20 14.17 -9.90
N PRO A 356 7.48 14.82 -10.83
CA PRO A 356 6.62 14.15 -11.81
C PRO A 356 7.37 13.08 -12.63
N GLN A 357 6.66 12.01 -13.01
CA GLN A 357 7.23 10.88 -13.77
C GLN A 357 7.88 11.32 -15.09
N LYS A 358 7.27 12.25 -15.82
CA LYS A 358 7.84 12.83 -17.05
C LYS A 358 9.23 13.44 -16.81
N ILE A 359 9.45 14.05 -15.64
CA ILE A 359 10.74 14.62 -15.26
C ILE A 359 11.72 13.51 -14.87
N VAL A 360 11.27 12.48 -14.17
CA VAL A 360 12.10 11.30 -13.83
C VAL A 360 12.64 10.64 -15.10
N GLU A 361 11.81 10.49 -16.13
CA GLU A 361 12.20 9.93 -17.42
C GLU A 361 13.35 10.74 -18.06
N ILE A 362 13.17 12.05 -18.20
CA ILE A 362 14.20 12.97 -18.74
C ILE A 362 15.47 12.95 -17.87
N LEU A 363 15.32 12.97 -16.53
CA LEU A 363 16.46 12.94 -15.63
C LEU A 363 17.17 11.58 -15.63
N SER A 364 16.50 10.48 -15.93
CA SER A 364 17.09 9.15 -16.01
C SER A 364 17.79 8.88 -17.36
N GLU A 365 17.43 9.63 -18.40
CA GLU A 365 18.01 9.49 -19.74
C GLU A 365 19.52 9.72 -19.73
N ASN A 366 20.26 8.80 -20.38
CA ASN A 366 21.72 8.77 -20.46
C ASN A 366 22.49 8.70 -19.12
N LEU A 367 21.80 8.68 -17.97
CA LEU A 367 22.41 8.72 -16.64
C LEU A 367 23.24 7.46 -16.33
N ARG A 368 22.71 6.28 -16.65
CA ARG A 368 23.38 5.00 -16.36
C ARG A 368 24.69 4.83 -17.14
N PRO A 369 24.73 5.01 -18.48
CA PRO A 369 25.99 4.97 -19.23
C PRO A 369 27.04 5.97 -18.75
N VAL A 370 26.63 7.23 -18.50
CA VAL A 370 27.53 8.29 -18.04
C VAL A 370 28.10 7.96 -16.66
N PHE A 371 27.26 7.47 -15.74
CA PHE A 371 27.72 6.99 -14.44
C PHE A 371 28.77 5.89 -14.58
N GLU A 372 28.56 4.91 -15.46
CA GLU A 372 29.51 3.82 -15.67
C GLU A 372 30.86 4.30 -16.24
N ILE A 373 30.85 5.25 -17.17
CA ILE A 373 32.07 5.89 -17.72
C ILE A 373 32.84 6.64 -16.63
N VAL A 374 32.15 7.46 -15.84
CA VAL A 374 32.76 8.19 -14.72
C VAL A 374 33.35 7.22 -13.69
N MET A 375 32.62 6.13 -13.38
CA MET A 375 33.04 5.07 -12.46
C MET A 375 34.20 4.22 -12.98
N LYS A 376 34.41 4.12 -14.30
CA LYS A 376 35.58 3.46 -14.91
C LYS A 376 36.83 4.31 -14.75
N ASN A 377 36.68 5.63 -14.86
CA ASN A 377 37.80 6.57 -14.91
C ASN A 377 38.12 7.27 -13.58
N LEU A 378 37.51 6.85 -12.46
CA LEU A 378 37.68 7.43 -11.11
C LEU A 378 39.12 7.79 -10.72
N LYS A 379 40.12 7.00 -11.14
CA LYS A 379 41.55 7.22 -10.80
C LYS A 379 42.12 8.52 -11.40
N ASN A 380 41.53 9.04 -12.47
CA ASN A 380 42.01 10.22 -13.18
C ASN A 380 41.51 11.53 -12.53
N TYR A 381 40.67 11.44 -11.49
CA TYR A 381 39.96 12.57 -10.92
C TYR A 381 40.32 12.72 -9.43
N SER A 382 40.84 13.89 -9.04
CA SER A 382 41.16 14.28 -7.66
C SER A 382 39.89 14.65 -6.87
N ASN A 383 39.94 15.61 -5.93
CA ASN A 383 38.79 16.11 -5.15
C ASN A 383 37.54 16.48 -6.00
N LYS A 384 37.72 16.80 -7.30
CA LYS A 384 36.63 17.07 -8.25
C LYS A 384 35.79 15.82 -8.60
N ALA A 385 36.38 14.62 -8.52
CA ALA A 385 35.69 13.35 -8.69
C ALA A 385 34.55 13.20 -7.69
N LEU A 386 34.82 13.59 -6.44
CA LEU A 386 33.90 13.45 -5.33
C LEU A 386 32.67 14.35 -5.50
N ILE A 387 32.86 15.56 -6.04
CA ILE A 387 31.76 16.49 -6.37
C ILE A 387 30.91 15.92 -7.51
N LEU A 388 31.53 15.46 -8.60
CA LEU A 388 30.78 14.89 -9.73
C LEU A 388 30.01 13.62 -9.33
N ILE A 389 30.65 12.72 -8.59
CA ILE A 389 30.02 11.50 -8.09
C ILE A 389 28.87 11.84 -7.15
N TYR A 390 29.02 12.84 -6.28
CA TYR A 390 27.91 13.31 -5.46
C TYR A 390 26.72 13.76 -6.30
N GLU A 391 26.93 14.63 -7.31
CA GLU A 391 25.84 15.14 -8.15
C GLU A 391 25.15 14.01 -8.95
N LEU A 392 25.91 13.05 -9.47
CA LEU A 392 25.37 11.85 -10.13
C LEU A 392 24.58 10.96 -9.16
N LEU A 393 25.13 10.68 -7.98
CA LEU A 393 24.47 9.84 -6.98
C LEU A 393 23.19 10.49 -6.44
N TRP A 394 23.18 11.82 -6.26
CA TRP A 394 21.97 12.55 -5.89
C TRP A 394 20.89 12.34 -6.95
N ARG A 395 21.23 12.50 -8.25
CA ARG A 395 20.27 12.34 -9.36
C ARG A 395 19.77 10.90 -9.45
N MET A 396 20.67 9.90 -9.33
CA MET A 396 20.29 8.48 -9.30
C MET A 396 19.35 8.16 -8.13
N ASN A 397 19.64 8.67 -6.94
CA ASN A 397 18.79 8.47 -5.76
C ASN A 397 17.43 9.16 -5.90
N LYS A 398 17.37 10.36 -6.49
CA LYS A 398 16.12 11.09 -6.75
C LYS A 398 15.23 10.38 -7.78
N CYS A 399 15.84 9.70 -8.76
CA CYS A 399 15.16 8.85 -9.75
C CYS A 399 15.00 7.38 -9.30
N PHE A 400 15.35 7.03 -8.06
CA PHE A 400 15.29 5.68 -7.50
C PHE A 400 16.01 4.58 -8.31
N ILE A 401 17.11 4.93 -8.98
CA ILE A 401 17.91 3.99 -9.76
C ILE A 401 18.78 3.16 -8.80
N PRO A 402 18.72 1.81 -8.86
CA PRO A 402 19.48 0.95 -7.95
C PRO A 402 21.00 1.01 -8.23
N LEU A 403 21.79 0.88 -7.16
CA LEU A 403 23.24 0.69 -7.22
C LEU A 403 23.62 -0.75 -6.87
N TYR A 404 24.61 -1.27 -7.58
CA TYR A 404 25.14 -2.61 -7.42
C TYR A 404 26.36 -2.64 -6.49
N ASP A 405 26.60 -3.81 -5.89
CA ASP A 405 27.67 -4.00 -4.90
C ASP A 405 29.07 -3.63 -5.37
N TYR A 406 29.37 -3.84 -6.65
CA TYR A 406 30.68 -3.46 -7.22
C TYR A 406 30.83 -1.95 -7.32
N GLU A 407 29.75 -1.21 -7.53
CA GLU A 407 29.71 0.26 -7.60
C GLU A 407 29.93 0.83 -6.20
N LEU A 408 29.23 0.28 -5.20
CA LEU A 408 29.39 0.66 -3.79
C LEU A 408 30.84 0.50 -3.32
N LYS A 409 31.51 -0.62 -3.66
CA LYS A 409 32.94 -0.82 -3.33
C LYS A 409 33.87 0.23 -3.95
N LYS A 410 33.59 0.68 -5.18
CA LYS A 410 34.36 1.74 -5.84
C LYS A 410 34.14 3.09 -5.16
N ILE A 411 32.91 3.39 -4.74
CA ILE A 411 32.57 4.61 -4.00
C ILE A 411 33.23 4.61 -2.61
N GLU A 412 33.22 3.46 -1.90
CA GLU A 412 33.95 3.28 -0.64
C GLU A 412 35.43 3.63 -0.80
N LYS A 413 36.07 3.07 -1.83
CA LYS A 413 37.48 3.35 -2.15
C LYS A 413 37.72 4.82 -2.49
N LEU A 414 36.77 5.48 -3.18
CA LEU A 414 36.85 6.91 -3.47
C LEU A 414 36.86 7.73 -2.17
N LEU A 415 36.01 7.40 -1.20
CA LEU A 415 35.98 8.05 0.12
C LEU A 415 37.25 7.80 0.93
N GLU A 416 37.81 6.58 0.86
CA GLU A 416 39.09 6.24 1.52
C GLU A 416 40.27 7.04 0.95
N CYS A 417 40.31 7.23 -0.38
CA CYS A 417 41.31 8.06 -1.04
C CYS A 417 41.12 9.57 -0.77
N ASN A 418 39.93 9.99 -0.32
CA ASN A 418 39.59 11.39 -0.04
C ASN A 418 39.02 11.51 1.38
N PRO A 419 39.83 11.30 2.43
CA PRO A 419 39.37 11.38 3.82
C PRO A 419 38.87 12.80 4.13
N ILE A 420 37.94 12.93 5.08
CA ILE A 420 37.28 14.21 5.40
C ILE A 420 38.31 15.33 5.64
N ASP A 421 39.37 15.07 6.41
CA ASP A 421 40.44 16.03 6.71
C ASP A 421 41.16 16.62 5.49
N SER A 422 41.00 16.02 4.31
CA SER A 422 41.53 16.56 3.05
C SER A 422 41.02 17.97 2.76
N TYR A 423 39.84 18.35 3.28
CA TYR A 423 39.30 19.71 3.13
C TYR A 423 40.24 20.80 3.65
N LYS A 424 41.11 20.48 4.63
CA LYS A 424 42.10 21.41 5.20
C LYS A 424 43.17 21.83 4.18
N LYS A 425 43.35 21.04 3.11
CA LYS A 425 44.31 21.27 2.02
C LYS A 425 43.64 21.88 0.77
N ILE A 426 42.33 22.11 0.81
CA ILE A 426 41.53 22.63 -0.31
C ILE A 426 41.30 24.14 -0.12
N PRO A 427 41.29 24.96 -1.20
CA PRO A 427 40.93 26.37 -1.10
C PRO A 427 39.59 26.59 -0.41
N ARG A 428 39.49 27.65 0.43
CA ARG A 428 38.31 27.94 1.27
C ARG A 428 36.99 27.95 0.50
N GLU A 429 37.02 28.41 -0.75
CA GLU A 429 35.86 28.47 -1.64
C GLU A 429 35.26 27.09 -1.98
N TYR A 430 36.07 26.03 -2.00
CA TYR A 430 35.63 24.66 -2.31
C TYR A 430 35.46 23.78 -1.06
N THR A 431 35.94 24.23 0.11
CA THR A 431 35.85 23.48 1.37
C THR A 431 34.43 23.07 1.70
N LYS A 432 33.46 24.00 1.62
CA LYS A 432 32.06 23.73 1.94
C LYS A 432 31.44 22.70 0.99
N ILE A 433 31.73 22.80 -0.30
CA ILE A 433 31.22 21.89 -1.32
C ILE A 433 31.79 20.48 -1.10
N PHE A 434 33.11 20.38 -0.87
CA PHE A 434 33.76 19.10 -0.60
C PHE A 434 33.19 18.41 0.64
N VAL A 435 33.06 19.14 1.76
CA VAL A 435 32.52 18.59 3.01
C VAL A 435 31.08 18.12 2.82
N ASN A 436 30.23 18.93 2.18
CA ASN A 436 28.85 18.55 1.89
C ASN A 436 28.77 17.30 1.01
N SER A 437 29.54 17.24 -0.09
CA SER A 437 29.57 16.07 -0.95
C SER A 437 30.04 14.82 -0.20
N TRP A 438 31.06 14.93 0.67
CA TRP A 438 31.55 13.80 1.46
C TRP A 438 30.49 13.28 2.44
N LEU A 439 29.80 14.19 3.14
CA LEU A 439 28.73 13.85 4.07
C LEU A 439 27.56 13.16 3.35
N GLU A 440 27.10 13.74 2.25
CA GLU A 440 25.96 13.24 1.47
C GLU A 440 26.26 11.87 0.83
N ILE A 441 27.48 11.64 0.32
CA ILE A 441 27.85 10.31 -0.22
C ILE A 441 27.83 9.25 0.90
N ASN A 442 28.38 9.54 2.08
CA ASN A 442 28.30 8.62 3.21
C ASN A 442 26.84 8.38 3.63
N PHE A 443 25.99 9.41 3.63
CA PHE A 443 24.57 9.26 3.95
C PHE A 443 23.82 8.37 2.94
N LEU A 444 24.08 8.57 1.64
CA LEU A 444 23.52 7.72 0.57
C LEU A 444 23.99 6.26 0.71
N LEU A 445 25.28 6.03 1.00
CA LEU A 445 25.80 4.69 1.28
C LEU A 445 25.10 4.06 2.49
N ALA A 446 24.91 4.80 3.58
CA ALA A 446 24.18 4.31 4.74
C ALA A 446 22.74 3.90 4.37
N ASN A 447 22.01 4.74 3.65
CA ASN A 447 20.64 4.43 3.21
C ASN A 447 20.59 3.12 2.40
N ILE A 448 21.52 2.96 1.45
CA ILE A 448 21.61 1.74 0.62
C ILE A 448 22.01 0.53 1.45
N TYR A 449 22.98 0.66 2.37
CA TYR A 449 23.39 -0.45 3.23
C TYR A 449 22.28 -0.93 4.16
N ARG A 450 21.45 -0.03 4.69
CA ARG A 450 20.28 -0.42 5.46
C ARG A 450 19.28 -1.21 4.61
N LYS A 451 18.94 -0.70 3.41
CA LYS A 451 18.00 -1.36 2.48
C LYS A 451 18.51 -2.72 1.99
N ASN A 452 19.83 -2.83 1.78
CA ASN A 452 20.49 -4.07 1.40
C ASN A 452 20.85 -4.98 2.60
N SER A 453 20.38 -4.64 3.81
CA SER A 453 20.59 -5.43 5.04
C SER A 453 22.07 -5.65 5.41
N LYS A 454 22.95 -4.72 5.00
CA LYS A 454 24.40 -4.73 5.30
C LYS A 454 24.69 -3.92 6.56
N TYR A 455 24.19 -4.38 7.71
CA TYR A 455 24.21 -3.60 8.94
C TYR A 455 25.61 -3.26 9.45
N GLU A 456 26.60 -4.14 9.31
CA GLU A 456 27.98 -3.81 9.71
C GLU A 456 28.53 -2.60 8.93
N LYS A 457 28.27 -2.56 7.61
CA LYS A 457 28.66 -1.43 6.76
C LYS A 457 27.85 -0.18 7.07
N PHE A 458 26.56 -0.34 7.38
CA PHE A 458 25.72 0.75 7.85
C PHE A 458 26.29 1.38 9.13
N ASP A 459 26.60 0.57 10.14
CA ASP A 459 27.12 1.02 11.43
C ASP A 459 28.47 1.73 11.26
N ILE A 460 29.39 1.19 10.44
CA ILE A 460 30.66 1.84 10.10
C ILE A 460 30.41 3.22 9.47
N THR A 461 29.51 3.31 8.50
CA THR A 461 29.22 4.55 7.77
C THR A 461 28.54 5.59 8.66
N MET A 462 27.60 5.16 9.50
CA MET A 462 26.91 6.02 10.46
C MET A 462 27.84 6.52 11.58
N ASN A 463 28.79 5.70 12.04
CA ASN A 463 29.81 6.13 12.99
C ASN A 463 30.77 7.16 12.38
N ARG A 464 31.15 7.01 11.11
CA ARG A 464 31.93 8.03 10.38
C ARG A 464 31.21 9.38 10.32
N LEU A 465 29.89 9.36 10.10
CA LEU A 465 29.06 10.56 10.13
C LEU A 465 28.97 11.14 11.55
N ASP A 466 28.73 10.31 12.56
CA ASP A 466 28.58 10.74 13.97
C ASP A 466 29.84 11.46 14.51
N LEU A 467 31.02 10.93 14.20
CA LEU A 467 32.32 11.54 14.54
C LEU A 467 32.52 12.92 13.90
N ASN A 468 31.78 13.23 12.84
CA ASN A 468 31.85 14.48 12.09
C ASN A 468 30.54 15.29 12.19
N SER A 469 29.72 15.02 13.20
CA SER A 469 28.41 15.68 13.41
C SER A 469 28.50 17.21 13.51
N SER A 470 29.61 17.76 14.01
CA SER A 470 29.84 19.21 14.09
C SER A 470 29.94 19.92 12.73
N LEU A 471 30.18 19.16 11.65
CA LEU A 471 30.24 19.69 10.28
C LEU A 471 28.86 19.71 9.60
N MET A 472 27.85 19.11 10.22
CA MET A 472 26.50 19.00 9.65
C MET A 472 25.70 20.26 9.93
N ASN A 473 24.90 20.69 8.95
CA ASN A 473 23.85 21.68 9.20
C ASN A 473 22.64 21.02 9.91
N SER A 474 21.73 21.82 10.45
CA SER A 474 20.56 21.34 11.21
C SER A 474 19.62 20.42 10.41
N ILE A 475 19.47 20.68 9.10
CA ILE A 475 18.62 19.88 8.21
C ILE A 475 19.24 18.49 7.99
N PHE A 476 20.52 18.44 7.63
CA PHE A 476 21.26 17.20 7.40
C PHE A 476 21.39 16.37 8.69
N LEU A 477 21.59 17.03 9.83
CA LEU A 477 21.57 16.36 11.13
C LEU A 477 20.20 15.72 11.42
N SER A 478 19.11 16.34 10.98
CA SER A 478 17.76 15.76 11.11
C SER A 478 17.57 14.56 10.19
N GLU A 479 18.03 14.62 8.94
CA GLU A 479 18.04 13.46 8.02
C GLU A 479 18.87 12.29 8.55
N TYR A 480 20.03 12.58 9.17
CA TYR A 480 20.84 11.58 9.87
C TYR A 480 20.03 10.85 10.96
N TYR A 481 19.33 11.59 11.82
CA TYR A 481 18.50 10.99 12.87
C TYR A 481 17.29 10.24 12.31
N ILE A 482 16.70 10.71 11.21
CA ILE A 482 15.61 10.00 10.51
C ILE A 482 16.12 8.65 9.99
N GLU A 483 17.28 8.62 9.33
CA GLU A 483 17.85 7.38 8.81
C GLU A 483 18.22 6.40 9.94
N LYS A 484 18.79 6.91 11.03
CA LYS A 484 19.05 6.11 12.25
C LYS A 484 17.76 5.57 12.88
N SER A 485 16.68 6.36 12.86
CA SER A 485 15.36 5.93 13.33
C SER A 485 14.78 4.83 12.44
N LYS A 486 14.90 4.93 11.10
CA LYS A 486 14.48 3.89 10.17
C LYS A 486 15.22 2.58 10.40
N TYR A 487 16.53 2.63 10.69
CA TYR A 487 17.32 1.45 11.05
C TYR A 487 16.81 0.75 12.30
N TYR A 488 16.56 1.48 13.39
CA TYR A 488 16.03 0.87 14.61
C TYR A 488 14.59 0.38 14.45
N LEU A 489 13.77 1.11 13.69
CA LEU A 489 12.41 0.71 13.34
C LEU A 489 12.40 -0.58 12.49
N GLN A 490 13.31 -0.71 11.53
CA GLN A 490 13.48 -1.91 10.71
C GLN A 490 13.83 -3.14 11.57
N ASN A 491 14.60 -2.93 12.64
CA ASN A 491 15.00 -3.95 13.62
C ASN A 491 14.02 -4.13 14.78
N PHE A 492 12.83 -3.52 14.72
CA PHE A 492 11.81 -3.56 15.78
C PHE A 492 12.28 -3.05 17.16
N ASP A 493 13.31 -2.20 17.21
CA ASP A 493 13.86 -1.64 18.46
C ASP A 493 13.13 -0.34 18.86
N TYR A 494 11.92 -0.51 19.43
CA TYR A 494 11.01 0.60 19.77
C TYR A 494 11.65 1.68 20.65
N ASN A 495 12.35 1.28 21.72
CA ASN A 495 12.92 2.21 22.69
C ASN A 495 14.04 3.06 22.07
N LYS A 496 14.94 2.45 21.30
CA LYS A 496 16.00 3.20 20.61
C LYS A 496 15.43 4.11 19.52
N THR A 497 14.39 3.70 18.79
CA THR A 497 13.75 4.58 17.82
C THR A 497 13.19 5.83 18.49
N ILE A 498 12.51 5.70 19.64
CA ILE A 498 12.04 6.87 20.41
C ILE A 498 13.20 7.74 20.88
N GLU A 499 14.26 7.14 21.44
CA GLU A 499 15.43 7.87 21.92
C GLU A 499 16.05 8.72 20.80
N VAL A 500 16.19 8.16 19.60
CA VAL A 500 16.76 8.83 18.43
C VAL A 500 15.85 9.94 17.92
N ILE A 501 14.54 9.70 17.81
CA ILE A 501 13.58 10.72 17.36
C ILE A 501 13.56 11.93 18.31
N ARG A 502 13.71 11.68 19.63
CA ARG A 502 13.74 12.74 20.65
C ARG A 502 15.04 13.55 20.63
N LYS A 503 16.16 12.98 20.18
CA LYS A 503 17.43 13.70 19.97
C LYS A 503 17.43 14.57 18.71
N MET A 504 16.48 14.35 17.80
CA MET A 504 16.41 15.11 16.57
C MET A 504 16.13 16.59 16.84
N PRO A 505 16.87 17.53 16.22
CA PRO A 505 16.63 18.97 16.37
C PRO A 505 15.18 19.34 16.05
N ASP A 506 14.64 20.33 16.75
CA ASP A 506 13.39 20.96 16.33
C ASP A 506 13.67 21.88 15.15
N THR A 507 13.02 21.59 14.01
CA THR A 507 13.25 22.31 12.75
C THR A 507 11.97 23.03 12.31
N ALA A 508 12.15 24.23 11.75
CA ALA A 508 11.08 24.94 11.03
C ALA A 508 10.82 24.34 9.64
N ASP A 509 11.60 23.35 9.22
CA ASP A 509 11.46 22.68 7.93
C ASP A 509 10.22 21.77 7.91
N ASN A 510 9.33 22.00 6.95
CA ASN A 510 8.06 21.29 6.85
C ASN A 510 8.26 19.83 6.39
N TYR A 511 9.24 19.56 5.51
CA TYR A 511 9.52 18.22 5.01
C TYR A 511 10.05 17.30 6.11
N ILE A 512 11.03 17.76 6.89
CA ILE A 512 11.57 17.03 8.06
C ILE A 512 10.49 16.83 9.12
N SER A 513 9.65 17.83 9.38
CA SER A 513 8.56 17.74 10.35
C SER A 513 7.53 16.67 9.96
N ILE A 514 7.18 16.57 8.68
CA ILE A 514 6.26 15.52 8.19
C ILE A 514 6.90 14.13 8.31
N LYS A 515 8.18 13.96 7.95
CA LYS A 515 8.92 12.69 8.17
C LYS A 515 8.91 12.28 9.64
N LYS A 516 9.17 13.22 10.56
CA LYS A 516 9.08 12.98 12.02
C LYS A 516 7.68 12.53 12.42
N ALA A 517 6.64 13.18 11.91
CA ALA A 517 5.25 12.81 12.18
C ALA A 517 4.94 11.38 11.70
N PHE A 518 5.45 10.97 10.54
CA PHE A 518 5.31 9.60 10.06
C PHE A 518 6.00 8.56 10.95
N LEU A 519 7.22 8.84 11.40
CA LEU A 519 7.94 7.95 12.31
C LEU A 519 7.21 7.82 13.66
N LEU A 520 6.67 8.93 14.19
CA LEU A 520 5.84 8.91 15.40
C LEU A 520 4.56 8.09 15.20
N SER A 521 3.89 8.24 14.05
CA SER A 521 2.70 7.45 13.68
C SER A 521 3.01 5.94 13.66
N GLN A 522 4.15 5.56 13.07
CA GLN A 522 4.64 4.17 13.05
C GLN A 522 4.99 3.59 14.43
N LEU A 523 5.23 4.45 15.42
CA LEU A 523 5.46 4.06 16.82
C LEU A 523 4.16 4.09 17.66
N GLY A 524 3.01 4.27 17.01
CA GLY A 524 1.70 4.39 17.66
C GLY A 524 1.49 5.69 18.44
N LEU A 525 2.42 6.65 18.35
CA LEU A 525 2.34 7.98 18.96
C LEU A 525 1.49 8.91 18.07
N LYS A 526 0.26 8.48 17.76
CA LYS A 526 -0.65 9.15 16.82
C LYS A 526 -1.03 10.57 17.25
N GLU A 527 -1.17 10.80 18.55
CA GLU A 527 -1.46 12.12 19.14
C GLU A 527 -0.32 13.12 18.86
N GLU A 528 0.93 12.73 19.13
CA GLU A 528 2.11 13.56 18.90
C GLU A 528 2.30 13.83 17.40
N SER A 529 2.12 12.80 16.57
CA SER A 529 2.14 12.91 15.12
C SER A 529 1.10 13.93 14.61
N HIS A 530 -0.14 13.82 15.07
CA HIS A 530 -1.23 14.73 14.70
C HIS A 530 -0.95 16.18 15.07
N ASN A 531 -0.48 16.42 16.30
CA ASN A 531 -0.15 17.76 16.77
C ASN A 531 1.01 18.37 15.98
N LEU A 532 1.98 17.56 15.55
CA LEU A 532 3.06 18.02 14.69
C LEU A 532 2.54 18.38 13.29
N LEU A 533 1.67 17.57 12.68
CA LEU A 533 1.04 17.88 11.39
C LEU A 533 0.20 19.16 11.45
N LYS A 534 -0.55 19.40 12.53
CA LYS A 534 -1.28 20.67 12.73
C LYS A 534 -0.35 21.88 12.71
N LYS A 535 0.80 21.80 13.39
CA LYS A 535 1.84 22.85 13.37
C LYS A 535 2.44 23.04 11.97
N VAL A 536 2.61 21.97 11.19
CA VAL A 536 3.06 22.06 9.79
C VAL A 536 2.00 22.72 8.91
N SER A 537 0.74 22.30 9.02
CA SER A 537 -0.36 22.90 8.24
C SER A 537 -0.50 24.40 8.50
N ALA A 538 -0.40 24.82 9.76
CA ALA A 538 -0.41 26.24 10.13
C ALA A 538 0.80 27.01 9.55
N ARG A 539 2.00 26.43 9.55
CA ARG A 539 3.19 27.04 8.92
C ARG A 539 3.02 27.19 7.41
N ILE A 540 2.55 26.15 6.73
CA ILE A 540 2.29 26.18 5.27
C ILE A 540 1.26 27.26 4.94
N ALA A 541 0.20 27.40 5.73
CA ALA A 541 -0.82 28.43 5.51
C ALA A 541 -0.31 29.87 5.73
N GLN A 542 0.76 30.05 6.51
CA GLN A 542 1.38 31.35 6.78
C GLN A 542 2.52 31.70 5.81
N GLN A 543 3.02 30.74 5.04
CA GLN A 543 4.20 30.88 4.19
C GLN A 543 3.81 30.91 2.72
N ASN A 544 4.28 31.93 1.99
CA ASN A 544 4.06 32.05 0.55
C ASN A 544 5.09 31.22 -0.22
N TYR A 545 4.75 29.97 -0.51
CA TYR A 545 5.52 29.09 -1.38
C TYR A 545 4.99 29.10 -2.82
N ARG A 546 5.84 28.71 -3.77
CA ARG A 546 5.39 28.39 -5.15
C ARG A 546 4.30 27.33 -5.13
N TYR A 547 3.36 27.43 -6.06
CA TYR A 547 2.19 26.55 -6.16
C TYR A 547 2.58 25.06 -6.17
N GLU A 548 3.60 24.69 -6.94
CA GLU A 548 4.07 23.31 -7.09
C GLU A 548 4.69 22.77 -5.79
N TYR A 549 5.42 23.61 -5.05
CA TYR A 549 6.01 23.19 -3.78
C TYR A 549 4.93 23.02 -2.70
N ASN A 550 3.93 23.91 -2.68
CA ASN A 550 2.75 23.76 -1.82
C ASN A 550 1.97 22.48 -2.16
N ALA A 551 1.76 22.19 -3.44
CA ALA A 551 1.13 20.94 -3.89
C ALA A 551 1.89 19.70 -3.38
N SER A 552 3.22 19.73 -3.46
CA SER A 552 4.08 18.65 -2.95
C SER A 552 3.93 18.46 -1.44
N LEU A 553 3.98 19.54 -0.64
CA LEU A 553 3.83 19.49 0.81
C LEU A 553 2.43 19.06 1.25
N LYS A 554 1.37 19.61 0.64
CA LYS A 554 -0.03 19.28 0.96
C LYS A 554 -0.36 17.84 0.62
N GLY A 555 0.04 17.35 -0.56
CA GLY A 555 -0.10 15.94 -0.93
C GLY A 555 0.62 15.01 0.05
N TYR A 556 1.83 15.37 0.48
CA TYR A 556 2.60 14.56 1.45
C TYR A 556 1.98 14.56 2.85
N MET A 557 1.46 15.70 3.31
CA MET A 557 0.74 15.81 4.57
C MET A 557 -0.58 15.01 4.55
N ASN A 558 -1.29 15.01 3.42
CA ASN A 558 -2.51 14.22 3.23
C ASN A 558 -2.24 12.71 3.38
N LEU A 559 -1.14 12.21 2.77
CA LEU A 559 -0.68 10.84 2.97
C LEU A 559 -0.46 10.53 4.47
N CYS A 560 0.14 11.46 5.22
CA CYS A 560 0.39 11.27 6.65
C CYS A 560 -0.90 11.17 7.45
N SER A 561 -1.84 12.09 7.19
CA SER A 561 -3.16 12.12 7.84
C SER A 561 -3.91 10.79 7.65
N ARG A 562 -3.91 10.23 6.43
CA ARG A 562 -4.57 8.94 6.13
C ARG A 562 -4.04 7.78 6.97
N THR A 563 -2.76 7.80 7.36
CA THR A 563 -2.18 6.75 8.20
C THR A 563 -2.63 6.81 9.67
N LEU A 564 -3.14 7.96 10.12
CA LEU A 564 -3.58 8.15 11.51
C LEU A 564 -4.95 7.49 11.79
N GLY A 565 -5.78 7.28 10.75
CA GLY A 565 -7.08 6.61 10.86
C GLY A 565 -8.09 7.34 11.77
N ARG A 566 -8.12 8.67 11.72
CA ARG A 566 -9.04 9.54 12.49
C ARG A 566 -10.23 10.01 11.63
N ASN A 567 -11.36 10.33 12.28
CA ASN A 567 -12.66 10.66 11.68
C ASN A 567 -12.59 11.70 10.55
N GLU A 568 -13.29 11.41 9.46
CA GLU A 568 -13.21 12.10 8.17
C GLU A 568 -13.76 13.53 8.17
N ASP A 569 -14.53 13.99 9.17
CA ASP A 569 -15.28 15.24 9.00
C ASP A 569 -14.47 16.54 9.25
N TYR A 570 -13.53 16.57 10.20
CA TYR A 570 -12.77 17.79 10.52
C TYR A 570 -11.30 17.72 10.04
N ASP A 571 -10.70 16.53 10.10
CA ASP A 571 -9.32 16.31 9.67
C ASP A 571 -9.19 16.23 8.14
N SER A 572 -10.27 15.93 7.40
CA SER A 572 -10.25 15.90 5.92
C SER A 572 -10.01 17.28 5.32
N ILE A 573 -10.60 18.33 5.91
CA ILE A 573 -10.47 19.71 5.41
C ILE A 573 -9.07 20.25 5.72
N LEU A 574 -8.59 20.05 6.95
CA LEU A 574 -7.32 20.65 7.42
C LEU A 574 -6.09 20.12 6.68
N PHE A 575 -6.12 18.85 6.29
CA PHE A 575 -5.04 18.17 5.58
C PHE A 575 -5.41 17.84 4.13
N SER A 576 -6.47 18.45 3.59
CA SER A 576 -6.89 18.26 2.20
C SER A 576 -5.79 18.72 1.23
N ASP A 577 -5.67 17.97 0.14
CA ASP A 577 -4.89 18.34 -1.04
C ASP A 577 -5.78 18.66 -2.25
N SER A 578 -7.09 18.85 -2.04
CA SER A 578 -8.09 19.15 -3.08
C SER A 578 -7.68 20.31 -3.98
N ASP A 579 -7.20 21.39 -3.39
CA ASP A 579 -6.87 22.64 -4.08
C ASP A 579 -5.65 22.49 -4.99
N TYR A 580 -4.91 21.38 -4.85
CA TYR A 580 -3.70 21.07 -5.60
C TYR A 580 -3.81 19.74 -6.36
N LYS A 581 -5.02 19.20 -6.50
CA LYS A 581 -5.24 17.88 -7.11
C LYS A 581 -4.79 17.81 -8.57
N GLU A 582 -4.83 18.94 -9.29
CA GLU A 582 -4.42 19.02 -10.70
C GLU A 582 -2.90 19.21 -10.87
N SER A 583 -2.16 19.51 -9.80
CA SER A 583 -0.72 19.69 -9.89
C SER A 583 0.00 18.35 -10.11
N GLU A 584 0.86 18.29 -11.14
CA GLU A 584 1.73 17.13 -11.37
C GLU A 584 2.75 16.91 -10.23
N TYR A 585 3.03 17.94 -9.41
CA TYR A 585 3.95 17.89 -8.27
C TYR A 585 3.29 17.41 -6.97
N ASN A 586 1.98 17.13 -6.97
CA ASN A 586 1.30 16.56 -5.81
C ASN A 586 1.89 15.18 -5.49
N THR A 587 2.53 15.06 -4.31
CA THR A 587 3.27 13.86 -3.89
C THR A 587 2.37 12.62 -3.75
N ARG A 588 1.10 12.80 -3.37
CA ARG A 588 0.12 11.70 -3.32
C ARG A 588 -0.24 11.20 -4.71
N ASN A 589 -0.45 12.10 -5.66
CA ASN A 589 -0.73 11.72 -7.05
C ASN A 589 0.45 10.98 -7.67
N ILE A 590 1.68 11.47 -7.48
CA ILE A 590 2.89 10.80 -7.96
C ILE A 590 2.98 9.37 -7.41
N LEU A 591 2.72 9.19 -6.11
CA LEU A 591 2.76 7.85 -5.49
C LEU A 591 1.67 6.92 -6.04
N ASN A 592 0.47 7.43 -6.29
CA ASN A 592 -0.62 6.64 -6.89
C ASN A 592 -0.33 6.26 -8.34
N ASN A 593 0.21 7.18 -9.14
CA ASN A 593 0.59 6.87 -10.52
C ASN A 593 1.68 5.78 -10.56
N LEU A 594 2.70 5.88 -9.69
CA LEU A 594 3.75 4.87 -9.59
C LEU A 594 3.20 3.50 -9.14
N LYS A 595 2.19 3.49 -8.27
CA LYS A 595 1.48 2.28 -7.86
C LYS A 595 0.76 1.63 -9.04
N ASP A 596 0.07 2.42 -9.86
CA ASP A 596 -0.71 1.93 -10.99
C ASP A 596 0.22 1.39 -12.10
N GLU A 597 1.31 2.10 -12.41
CA GLU A 597 2.36 1.64 -13.32
C GLU A 597 3.01 0.33 -12.86
N LEU A 598 3.30 0.21 -11.57
CA LEU A 598 3.84 -1.01 -10.97
C LEU A 598 2.89 -2.20 -11.17
N ILE A 599 1.59 -2.03 -10.90
CA ILE A 599 0.61 -3.10 -11.03
C ILE A 599 0.55 -3.59 -12.48
N ILE A 600 0.51 -2.66 -13.44
CA ILE A 600 0.52 -2.99 -14.88
C ILE A 600 1.81 -3.72 -15.26
N SER A 601 2.97 -3.24 -14.82
CA SER A 601 4.25 -3.86 -15.16
C SER A 601 4.39 -5.27 -14.57
N ILE A 602 3.86 -5.53 -13.37
CA ILE A 602 3.88 -6.86 -12.76
C ILE A 602 2.97 -7.82 -13.52
N GLN A 603 1.79 -7.37 -13.95
CA GLN A 603 0.89 -8.19 -14.78
C GLN A 603 1.58 -8.60 -16.09
N ASN A 604 2.20 -7.64 -16.79
CA ASN A 604 2.94 -7.91 -18.02
C ASN A 604 4.12 -8.88 -17.81
N ALA A 605 4.82 -8.78 -16.68
CA ALA A 605 5.90 -9.70 -16.33
C ALA A 605 5.39 -11.13 -16.11
N GLN A 606 4.26 -11.29 -15.41
CA GLN A 606 3.65 -12.61 -15.15
C GLN A 606 3.21 -13.33 -16.43
N GLU A 607 2.72 -12.59 -17.42
CA GLU A 607 2.37 -13.14 -18.74
C GLU A 607 3.59 -13.66 -19.53
N LYS A 608 4.80 -13.17 -19.19
CA LYS A 608 6.05 -13.47 -19.88
C LYS A 608 6.98 -14.44 -19.15
N GLU A 609 6.73 -14.74 -17.87
CA GLU A 609 7.53 -15.69 -17.08
C GLU A 609 7.43 -17.14 -17.59
N VAL A 610 6.45 -17.48 -18.45
CA VAL A 610 6.28 -18.83 -19.03
C VAL A 610 5.90 -18.76 -20.52
N GLU A 611 6.88 -18.61 -21.41
CA GLU A 611 6.68 -18.92 -22.84
C GLU A 611 6.75 -20.44 -23.04
N ARG A 612 5.59 -21.10 -22.98
CA ARG A 612 5.41 -22.48 -23.46
C ARG A 612 4.92 -22.44 -24.90
N THR A 613 5.84 -22.50 -25.85
CA THR A 613 5.45 -22.66 -27.25
C THR A 613 5.09 -24.13 -27.48
N LYS A 614 3.88 -24.35 -28.01
CA LYS A 614 3.44 -25.66 -28.45
C LYS A 614 4.25 -26.03 -29.68
N ASP A 615 5.01 -27.11 -29.58
CA ASP A 615 5.83 -27.57 -30.70
C ASP A 615 4.94 -28.21 -31.78
N PHE A 616 5.52 -28.51 -32.95
CA PHE A 616 4.77 -29.16 -34.04
C PHE A 616 4.19 -30.53 -33.62
N ASN A 617 4.82 -31.21 -32.65
CA ASN A 617 4.39 -32.50 -32.15
C ASN A 617 3.33 -32.39 -31.02
N PRO A 618 2.32 -33.27 -30.98
CA PRO A 618 1.35 -33.30 -29.89
C PRO A 618 2.02 -33.47 -28.53
N ASN A 619 1.63 -32.67 -27.55
CA ASN A 619 2.11 -32.70 -26.16
C ASN A 619 3.61 -32.43 -25.97
N VAL A 620 4.29 -31.87 -26.97
CA VAL A 620 5.66 -31.37 -26.82
C VAL A 620 5.62 -29.87 -26.65
N PHE A 621 6.25 -29.39 -25.58
CA PHE A 621 6.43 -27.98 -25.30
C PHE A 621 7.91 -27.69 -25.30
N THR A 622 8.31 -26.62 -25.98
CA THR A 622 9.64 -26.06 -25.83
C THR A 622 9.56 -25.00 -24.73
N GLU A 623 10.25 -25.22 -23.61
CA GLU A 623 10.45 -24.20 -22.58
C GLU A 623 11.80 -23.51 -22.86
N THR A 624 11.76 -22.26 -23.30
CA THR A 624 12.96 -21.46 -23.58
C THR A 624 13.45 -20.76 -22.32
N TYR A 625 14.59 -21.20 -21.79
CA TYR A 625 15.29 -20.55 -20.68
C TYR A 625 16.32 -19.54 -21.23
N GLY A 626 15.85 -18.36 -21.66
CA GLY A 626 16.68 -17.25 -22.15
C GLY A 626 16.91 -16.16 -21.09
N THR A 627 17.75 -15.16 -21.42
CA THR A 627 18.00 -13.95 -20.61
C THR A 627 16.71 -13.33 -20.09
N THR A 628 16.69 -12.90 -18.82
CA THR A 628 15.49 -12.34 -18.14
C THR A 628 14.76 -11.33 -19.04
N PRO A 629 13.45 -11.52 -19.30
CA PRO A 629 12.68 -10.62 -20.15
C PRO A 629 12.76 -9.15 -19.70
N LYS A 630 12.61 -8.22 -20.65
CA LYS A 630 12.66 -6.78 -20.37
C LYS A 630 11.53 -6.36 -19.41
N GLU A 631 10.35 -6.95 -19.58
CA GLU A 631 9.15 -6.74 -18.77
C GLU A 631 9.37 -7.13 -17.32
N VAL A 632 10.06 -8.26 -17.10
CA VAL A 632 10.44 -8.76 -15.79
C VAL A 632 11.45 -7.83 -15.11
N THR A 633 12.44 -7.36 -15.87
CA THR A 633 13.43 -6.38 -15.39
C THR A 633 12.77 -5.04 -15.03
N ASN A 634 11.81 -4.59 -15.85
CA ASN A 634 11.04 -3.37 -15.60
C ASN A 634 10.19 -3.50 -14.33
N ALA A 635 9.50 -4.63 -14.14
CA ALA A 635 8.70 -4.90 -12.95
C ALA A 635 9.57 -4.90 -11.69
N TYR A 636 10.79 -5.45 -11.76
CA TYR A 636 11.75 -5.38 -10.66
C TYR A 636 12.18 -3.94 -10.36
N ASN A 637 12.57 -3.16 -11.38
CA ASN A 637 13.00 -1.78 -11.21
C ASN A 637 11.88 -0.89 -10.63
N LEU A 638 10.65 -1.02 -11.14
CA LEU A 638 9.49 -0.30 -10.62
C LEU A 638 9.15 -0.74 -9.18
N SER A 639 9.26 -2.04 -8.87
CA SER A 639 9.06 -2.53 -7.50
C SER A 639 10.08 -1.90 -6.54
N TYR A 640 11.35 -1.83 -6.95
CA TYR A 640 12.41 -1.20 -6.17
C TYR A 640 12.18 0.31 -6.02
N ALA A 641 11.80 0.99 -7.10
CA ALA A 641 11.51 2.42 -7.08
C ALA A 641 10.35 2.75 -6.16
N TYR A 642 9.25 1.99 -6.26
CA TYR A 642 8.07 2.15 -5.41
C TYR A 642 8.37 1.97 -3.92
N LEU A 643 9.03 0.87 -3.54
CA LEU A 643 9.40 0.67 -2.13
C LEU A 643 10.45 1.69 -1.64
N SER A 644 11.38 2.09 -2.50
CA SER A 644 12.38 3.12 -2.16
C SER A 644 11.75 4.50 -1.98
N PHE A 645 10.73 4.83 -2.78
CA PHE A 645 9.99 6.07 -2.64
C PHE A 645 9.19 6.09 -1.34
N MET A 646 8.46 5.00 -1.03
CA MET A 646 7.75 4.86 0.23
C MET A 646 8.70 4.99 1.45
N ASP A 647 9.87 4.32 1.42
CA ASP A 647 10.88 4.43 2.47
C ASP A 647 11.47 5.83 2.59
N ASN A 648 11.73 6.51 1.47
CA ASN A 648 12.19 7.91 1.48
C ASN A 648 11.16 8.81 2.19
N LEU A 649 9.87 8.62 1.89
CA LEU A 649 8.75 9.31 2.53
C LEU A 649 8.49 8.88 3.99
N CYS A 650 9.23 7.91 4.55
CA CYS A 650 8.97 7.32 5.86
C CYS A 650 7.53 6.78 6.00
N LEU A 651 6.88 6.43 4.89
CA LEU A 651 5.45 6.15 4.84
C LEU A 651 5.16 4.72 5.35
N PRO A 652 4.32 4.52 6.38
CA PRO A 652 3.84 3.18 6.71
C PRO A 652 2.93 2.64 5.62
N VAL A 653 2.75 1.33 5.59
CA VAL A 653 1.78 0.69 4.69
C VAL A 653 0.37 0.93 5.23
N TYR A 654 -0.49 1.52 4.41
CA TYR A 654 -1.91 1.76 4.71
C TYR A 654 -2.80 1.16 3.61
N SER A 655 -4.12 1.12 3.84
CA SER A 655 -5.12 0.38 3.04
C SER A 655 -4.90 0.46 1.52
N ASP A 656 -4.75 1.67 0.99
CA ASP A 656 -4.81 1.94 -0.45
C ASP A 656 -3.58 1.43 -1.23
N HIS A 657 -2.51 1.06 -0.51
CA HIS A 657 -1.23 0.63 -1.07
C HIS A 657 -0.85 -0.80 -0.69
N ARG A 658 -1.66 -1.50 0.11
CA ARG A 658 -1.33 -2.83 0.66
C ARG A 658 -0.99 -3.86 -0.43
N ASP A 659 -1.85 -4.00 -1.44
CA ASP A 659 -1.69 -5.01 -2.49
C ASP A 659 -0.43 -4.77 -3.34
N ALA A 660 -0.22 -3.51 -3.76
CA ALA A 660 0.96 -3.12 -4.52
C ALA A 660 2.27 -3.36 -3.76
N VAL A 661 2.29 -3.08 -2.44
CA VAL A 661 3.45 -3.37 -1.59
C VAL A 661 3.76 -4.87 -1.57
N ILE A 662 2.75 -5.74 -1.39
CA ILE A 662 2.98 -7.20 -1.39
C ILE A 662 3.52 -7.67 -2.74
N ARG A 663 2.93 -7.20 -3.84
CA ARG A 663 3.37 -7.60 -5.18
C ARG A 663 4.82 -7.16 -5.42
N ALA A 664 5.18 -5.93 -5.07
CA ALA A 664 6.56 -5.45 -5.14
C ALA A 664 7.51 -6.29 -4.26
N ILE A 665 7.11 -6.61 -3.03
CA ILE A 665 7.86 -7.46 -2.10
C ILE A 665 8.11 -8.85 -2.70
N ASN A 666 7.10 -9.47 -3.30
CA ASN A 666 7.21 -10.79 -3.92
C ASN A 666 8.16 -10.78 -5.12
N ILE A 667 8.07 -9.78 -5.99
CA ILE A 667 9.00 -9.58 -7.13
C ILE A 667 10.43 -9.47 -6.60
N ILE A 668 10.70 -8.52 -5.68
CA ILE A 668 12.05 -8.26 -5.16
C ILE A 668 12.64 -9.50 -4.46
N SER A 669 11.81 -10.22 -3.70
CA SER A 669 12.22 -11.45 -3.01
C SER A 669 12.62 -12.57 -3.98
N GLY A 670 12.10 -12.57 -5.21
CA GLY A 670 12.46 -13.54 -6.25
C GLY A 670 13.88 -13.36 -6.79
N TYR A 671 14.33 -12.10 -6.94
CA TYR A 671 15.62 -11.75 -7.56
C TYR A 671 16.77 -11.56 -6.57
N ASN A 672 16.49 -11.06 -5.37
CA ASN A 672 17.52 -10.67 -4.41
C ASN A 672 17.49 -11.58 -3.18
N ASN A 673 18.65 -12.09 -2.75
CA ASN A 673 18.79 -12.83 -1.49
C ASN A 673 18.60 -11.95 -0.23
N ASN A 674 18.21 -10.68 -0.36
CA ASN A 674 18.15 -9.72 0.76
C ASN A 674 16.73 -9.65 1.36
N SER A 675 16.40 -10.61 2.21
CA SER A 675 15.07 -10.76 2.83
C SER A 675 14.77 -9.75 3.93
N GLU A 676 15.75 -9.17 4.63
CA GLU A 676 15.47 -8.55 5.92
C GLU A 676 14.67 -7.24 5.86
N TYR A 677 15.12 -6.28 5.04
CA TYR A 677 14.42 -5.01 4.81
C TYR A 677 12.98 -5.22 4.35
N VAL A 678 12.82 -6.12 3.38
CA VAL A 678 11.55 -6.48 2.76
C VAL A 678 10.61 -7.14 3.77
N TRP A 679 11.12 -8.09 4.58
CA TRP A 679 10.35 -8.75 5.64
C TRP A 679 9.93 -7.77 6.73
N SER A 680 10.82 -6.88 7.15
CA SER A 680 10.50 -5.84 8.12
C SER A 680 9.37 -4.94 7.61
N TYR A 681 9.42 -4.56 6.32
CA TYR A 681 8.36 -3.77 5.69
C TYR A 681 7.02 -4.52 5.64
N ALA A 682 7.05 -5.82 5.28
CA ALA A 682 5.87 -6.70 5.29
C ALA A 682 5.25 -6.83 6.68
N ILE A 683 6.06 -7.03 7.72
CA ILE A 683 5.58 -7.17 9.10
C ILE A 683 4.98 -5.86 9.60
N ARG A 684 5.62 -4.72 9.31
CA ARG A 684 5.16 -3.39 9.71
C ARG A 684 3.85 -2.95 9.03
N THR A 685 3.31 -3.73 8.10
CA THR A 685 1.91 -3.59 7.64
C THR A 685 0.90 -3.78 8.77
N ASN A 686 1.28 -4.53 9.81
CA ASN A 686 0.43 -4.86 10.95
C ASN A 686 -0.93 -5.48 10.52
N ASP A 687 -0.90 -6.30 9.47
CA ASP A 687 -2.08 -6.92 8.86
C ASP A 687 -1.83 -8.41 8.64
N THR A 688 -2.60 -9.25 9.34
CA THR A 688 -2.48 -10.71 9.33
C THR A 688 -2.64 -11.28 7.93
N ASP A 689 -3.60 -10.79 7.15
CA ASP A 689 -3.89 -11.33 5.82
C ASP A 689 -2.76 -11.02 4.83
N MET A 690 -2.04 -9.94 5.09
CA MET A 690 -0.96 -9.44 4.24
C MET A 690 0.31 -10.25 4.45
N TYR A 691 0.75 -10.37 5.71
CA TYR A 691 1.98 -11.08 5.99
C TYR A 691 1.80 -12.61 5.91
N ASP A 692 0.58 -13.14 6.00
CA ASP A 692 0.28 -14.57 5.78
C ASP A 692 0.55 -15.04 4.35
N LYS A 693 0.40 -14.14 3.38
CA LYS A 693 0.78 -14.41 1.98
C LYS A 693 2.29 -14.59 1.82
N ILE A 694 3.09 -14.01 2.72
CA ILE A 694 4.56 -13.96 2.66
C ILE A 694 5.18 -15.01 3.60
N PHE A 695 4.84 -15.00 4.89
CA PHE A 695 5.44 -15.87 5.92
C PHE A 695 4.78 -17.25 6.00
N LYS A 696 4.79 -17.94 4.86
CA LYS A 696 4.44 -19.37 4.77
C LYS A 696 5.57 -20.23 5.34
N ARG A 697 5.25 -21.43 5.81
CA ARG A 697 6.21 -22.37 6.44
C ARG A 697 7.45 -22.62 5.56
N TYR A 698 7.26 -22.85 4.27
CA TYR A 698 8.38 -23.04 3.34
C TYR A 698 9.30 -21.81 3.28
N TYR A 699 8.73 -20.61 3.28
CA TYR A 699 9.47 -19.37 3.14
C TYR A 699 10.34 -19.10 4.38
N ILE A 700 9.84 -19.40 5.59
CA ILE A 700 10.58 -19.25 6.85
C ILE A 700 11.73 -20.27 6.96
N ILE A 701 11.51 -21.52 6.53
CA ILE A 701 12.48 -22.61 6.69
C ILE A 701 13.63 -22.51 5.67
N TYR A 702 13.32 -22.19 4.42
CA TYR A 702 14.32 -22.17 3.35
C TYR A 702 15.04 -20.83 3.17
N ASN A 703 14.42 -19.70 3.52
CA ASN A 703 15.07 -18.39 3.41
C ASN A 703 15.67 -17.92 4.74
N GLN A 704 17.00 -17.76 4.74
CA GLN A 704 17.79 -17.09 5.77
C GLN A 704 17.41 -17.41 7.23
N GLY A 705 17.54 -18.68 7.66
CA GLY A 705 17.24 -19.09 9.03
C GLY A 705 17.94 -18.28 10.13
N GLU A 706 19.10 -17.66 9.85
CA GLU A 706 19.77 -16.75 10.79
C GLU A 706 18.99 -15.45 11.01
N TYR A 707 18.40 -14.88 9.95
CA TYR A 707 17.56 -13.69 10.09
C TYR A 707 16.26 -14.00 10.82
N SER A 708 15.58 -15.11 10.48
CA SER A 708 14.38 -15.56 11.20
C SER A 708 14.62 -15.70 12.71
N LYS A 709 15.81 -16.18 13.11
CA LYS A 709 16.26 -16.22 14.53
C LYS A 709 16.47 -14.83 15.13
N LYS A 710 17.17 -13.93 14.43
CA LYS A 710 17.36 -12.54 14.90
C LYS A 710 16.02 -11.82 15.07
N LEU A 711 15.14 -11.93 14.07
CA LEU A 711 13.81 -11.32 14.07
C LEU A 711 12.93 -11.87 15.19
N PHE A 712 12.97 -13.18 15.45
CA PHE A 712 12.29 -13.79 16.61
C PHE A 712 12.69 -13.09 17.92
N LEU A 713 13.99 -12.95 18.17
CA LEU A 713 14.50 -12.27 19.38
C LEU A 713 14.03 -10.81 19.46
N LYS A 714 13.99 -10.09 18.34
CA LYS A 714 13.48 -8.72 18.27
C LYS A 714 11.99 -8.63 18.58
N LEU A 715 11.19 -9.57 18.07
CA LEU A 715 9.76 -9.64 18.37
C LEU A 715 9.49 -10.02 19.84
N VAL A 716 10.34 -10.87 20.46
CA VAL A 716 10.26 -11.14 21.90
C VAL A 716 10.53 -9.86 22.70
N GLN A 717 11.54 -9.07 22.34
CA GLN A 717 11.81 -7.78 22.98
C GLN A 717 10.63 -6.79 22.83
N LEU A 718 9.93 -6.83 21.68
CA LEU A 718 8.73 -6.04 21.47
C LEU A 718 7.56 -6.53 22.36
N LEU A 719 7.40 -7.84 22.54
CA LEU A 719 6.40 -8.42 23.44
C LEU A 719 6.62 -7.99 24.90
N ASP A 720 7.87 -7.88 25.35
CA ASP A 720 8.22 -7.42 26.70
C ASP A 720 7.75 -5.99 27.00
N LEU A 721 7.61 -5.15 25.96
CA LEU A 721 7.08 -3.80 26.12
C LEU A 721 5.57 -3.80 26.35
N TYR A 722 4.85 -4.75 25.74
CA TYR A 722 3.41 -4.92 25.96
C TYR A 722 3.10 -5.47 27.35
N GLU A 723 3.97 -6.32 27.88
CA GLU A 723 3.82 -6.86 29.24
C GLU A 723 3.91 -5.77 30.32
N LYS A 724 4.65 -4.69 30.06
CA LYS A 724 4.78 -3.55 30.99
C LYS A 724 3.60 -2.57 30.93
N ASP A 725 2.94 -2.46 29.76
CA ASP A 725 1.85 -1.53 29.48
C ASP A 725 0.47 -2.24 29.38
N MET A 726 0.19 -3.17 30.30
CA MET A 726 -1.00 -4.04 30.28
C MET A 726 -2.36 -3.31 30.33
N SER A 727 -2.40 -1.99 30.55
CA SER A 727 -3.62 -1.22 30.81
C SER A 727 -4.33 -0.67 29.57
N SER A 728 -3.69 -0.61 28.38
CA SER A 728 -4.30 0.01 27.20
C SER A 728 -4.68 -1.01 26.12
N ASN A 729 -6.00 -1.17 25.91
CA ASN A 729 -6.59 -2.14 24.98
C ASN A 729 -6.17 -2.02 23.50
N ASN A 730 -5.56 -0.90 23.07
CA ASN A 730 -5.33 -0.55 21.66
C ASN A 730 -3.96 0.08 21.36
N SER A 731 -2.98 0.04 22.28
CA SER A 731 -1.68 0.68 21.99
C SER A 731 -0.93 -0.12 20.94
N ILE A 732 -0.75 0.44 19.75
CA ILE A 732 0.24 -0.03 18.80
C ILE A 732 1.60 0.52 19.26
N LYS A 733 2.63 -0.32 19.33
CA LYS A 733 4.03 0.11 19.41
C LYS A 733 4.54 0.25 17.98
N ILE A 734 5.20 -0.77 17.44
CA ILE A 734 5.55 -0.84 16.00
C ILE A 734 4.49 -1.60 15.22
N ILE A 735 4.12 -2.78 15.74
CA ILE A 735 3.02 -3.63 15.28
C ILE A 735 2.19 -4.03 16.49
N SER A 736 0.94 -4.41 16.31
CA SER A 736 0.04 -4.83 17.39
C SER A 736 0.57 -6.04 18.15
N VAL A 737 0.12 -6.20 19.40
CA VAL A 737 0.47 -7.39 20.21
C VAL A 737 -0.04 -8.69 19.58
N LYS A 738 -1.21 -8.67 18.93
CA LYS A 738 -1.76 -9.83 18.22
C LYS A 738 -0.85 -10.26 17.07
N CYS A 739 -0.43 -9.33 16.21
CA CYS A 739 0.51 -9.63 15.13
C CYS A 739 1.88 -10.08 15.66
N THR A 740 2.35 -9.48 16.75
CA THR A 740 3.62 -9.87 17.40
C THR A 740 3.59 -11.33 17.83
N ILE A 741 2.55 -11.75 18.56
CA ILE A 741 2.38 -13.13 19.04
C ILE A 741 2.18 -14.12 17.89
N ASP A 742 1.38 -13.74 16.89
CA ASP A 742 1.15 -14.57 15.70
C ASP A 742 2.47 -14.86 14.96
N LEU A 743 3.26 -13.83 14.65
CA LEU A 743 4.57 -13.97 14.00
C LEU A 743 5.58 -14.74 14.85
N LEU A 744 5.61 -14.50 16.17
CA LEU A 744 6.47 -15.27 17.09
C LEU A 744 6.18 -16.77 17.02
N SER A 745 4.90 -17.15 16.99
CA SER A 745 4.52 -18.56 16.88
C SER A 745 4.91 -19.21 15.55
N ARG A 746 5.01 -18.43 14.46
CA ARG A 746 5.50 -18.89 13.15
C ARG A 746 7.02 -19.05 13.15
N PHE A 747 7.74 -18.05 13.66
CA PHE A 747 9.21 -18.07 13.71
C PHE A 747 9.77 -19.02 14.77
N ALA A 748 8.95 -19.46 15.73
CA ALA A 748 9.31 -20.50 16.70
C ALA A 748 9.80 -21.80 16.03
N ILE A 749 9.30 -22.11 14.82
CA ILE A 749 9.64 -23.34 14.09
C ILE A 749 11.12 -23.45 13.72
N VAL A 750 11.88 -22.35 13.68
CA VAL A 750 13.32 -22.36 13.37
C VAL A 750 14.20 -22.04 14.60
N GLN A 751 13.60 -21.93 15.79
CA GLN A 751 14.33 -21.68 17.03
C GLN A 751 14.83 -22.98 17.68
N ASP A 752 15.75 -22.82 18.63
CA ASP A 752 16.19 -23.86 19.55
C ASP A 752 15.24 -24.01 20.76
N ASP A 753 15.33 -25.16 21.43
CA ASP A 753 14.45 -25.52 22.55
C ASP A 753 14.39 -24.44 23.64
N SER A 754 15.51 -23.77 23.94
CA SER A 754 15.58 -22.70 24.96
C SER A 754 14.69 -21.51 24.60
N ASN A 755 14.76 -21.03 23.35
CA ASN A 755 13.96 -19.90 22.89
C ASN A 755 12.48 -20.24 22.78
N VAL A 756 12.14 -21.46 22.33
CA VAL A 756 10.75 -21.96 22.31
C VAL A 756 10.18 -22.02 23.73
N SER A 757 10.97 -22.56 24.68
CA SER A 757 10.58 -22.66 26.09
C SER A 757 10.32 -21.27 26.70
N ASN A 758 11.24 -20.33 26.48
CA ASN A 758 11.10 -18.95 26.97
C ASN A 758 9.86 -18.25 26.38
N LEU A 759 9.57 -18.45 25.09
CA LEU A 759 8.37 -17.91 24.47
C LEU A 759 7.11 -18.48 25.11
N ILE A 760 7.02 -19.81 25.29
CA ILE A 760 5.84 -20.44 25.87
C ILE A 760 5.58 -19.91 27.29
N LYS A 761 6.61 -19.82 28.14
CA LYS A 761 6.49 -19.26 29.50
C LYS A 761 5.94 -17.83 29.46
N LYS A 762 6.49 -16.99 28.59
CA LYS A 762 6.02 -15.62 28.39
C LYS A 762 4.58 -15.56 27.94
N LEU A 763 4.17 -16.40 26.98
CA LEU A 763 2.79 -16.43 26.50
C LEU A 763 1.81 -16.90 27.58
N ILE A 764 2.17 -17.92 28.37
CA ILE A 764 1.34 -18.39 29.50
C ILE A 764 1.15 -17.24 30.50
N LEU A 765 2.24 -16.60 30.94
CA LEU A 765 2.17 -15.46 31.85
C LEU A 765 1.34 -14.31 31.27
N PHE A 766 1.59 -13.97 30.01
CA PHE A 766 0.94 -12.87 29.33
C PHE A 766 -0.57 -13.10 29.19
N PHE A 767 -1.02 -14.25 28.70
CA PHE A 767 -2.45 -14.55 28.54
C PHE A 767 -3.19 -14.69 29.86
N ASN A 768 -2.52 -15.15 30.92
CA ASN A 768 -3.13 -15.23 32.25
C ASN A 768 -3.31 -13.86 32.91
N ASN A 769 -2.37 -12.94 32.69
CA ASN A 769 -2.37 -11.62 33.33
C ASN A 769 -3.08 -10.54 32.50
N SER A 770 -3.25 -10.75 31.20
CA SER A 770 -3.78 -9.74 30.29
C SER A 770 -5.31 -9.60 30.37
N THR A 771 -5.80 -8.36 30.39
CA THR A 771 -7.23 -8.06 30.21
C THR A 771 -7.68 -8.08 28.75
N LEU A 772 -6.75 -8.20 27.80
CA LEU A 772 -7.00 -8.06 26.36
C LEU A 772 -7.71 -9.27 25.74
N PHE A 773 -7.47 -10.47 26.25
CA PHE A 773 -7.86 -11.74 25.61
C PHE A 773 -9.00 -12.46 26.35
N LYS A 774 -10.12 -11.77 26.60
CA LYS A 774 -11.26 -12.32 27.37
C LYS A 774 -12.48 -12.70 26.53
N ARG A 775 -12.51 -12.39 25.23
CA ARG A 775 -13.67 -12.65 24.36
C ARG A 775 -13.59 -14.04 23.73
N LYS A 776 -14.72 -14.57 23.26
CA LYS A 776 -14.78 -15.88 22.58
C LYS A 776 -13.82 -16.00 21.39
N HIS A 777 -13.71 -14.96 20.56
CA HIS A 777 -12.76 -14.96 19.43
C HIS A 777 -11.28 -14.99 19.85
N ASP A 778 -10.95 -14.56 21.08
CA ASP A 778 -9.58 -14.61 21.58
C ASP A 778 -9.16 -16.05 21.93
N TYR A 779 -10.11 -16.93 22.28
CA TYR A 779 -9.86 -18.37 22.47
C TYR A 779 -9.38 -19.03 21.18
N ASN A 780 -10.09 -18.81 20.07
CA ASN A 780 -9.69 -19.36 18.77
C ASN A 780 -8.30 -18.87 18.34
N PHE A 781 -7.98 -17.60 18.63
CA PHE A 781 -6.65 -17.05 18.36
C PHE A 781 -5.58 -17.77 19.19
N ILE A 782 -5.77 -17.89 20.50
CA ILE A 782 -4.80 -18.54 21.41
C ILE A 782 -4.63 -20.03 21.05
N ASP A 783 -5.73 -20.73 20.77
CA ASP A 783 -5.68 -22.13 20.33
C ASP A 783 -4.89 -22.28 19.03
N SER A 784 -5.05 -21.36 18.07
CA SER A 784 -4.24 -21.33 16.85
C SER A 784 -2.74 -21.12 17.15
N ILE A 785 -2.40 -20.23 18.08
CA ILE A 785 -1.00 -20.01 18.52
C ILE A 785 -0.40 -21.30 19.08
N PHE A 786 -1.06 -21.91 20.07
CA PHE A 786 -0.53 -23.10 20.74
C PHE A 786 -0.58 -24.35 19.84
N SER A 787 -1.53 -24.43 18.91
CA SER A 787 -1.56 -25.48 17.88
C SER A 787 -0.41 -25.35 16.89
N ARG A 788 0.12 -24.14 16.62
CA ARG A 788 1.36 -24.00 15.82
C ARG A 788 2.60 -24.34 16.65
N LEU A 789 2.62 -23.91 17.92
CA LEU A 789 3.72 -24.20 18.84
C LEU A 789 3.85 -25.71 19.12
N SER A 790 2.77 -26.50 19.05
CA SER A 790 2.84 -27.95 19.26
C SER A 790 3.73 -28.69 18.26
N PHE A 791 4.04 -28.10 17.11
CA PHE A 791 5.02 -28.63 16.15
C PHE A 791 6.48 -28.36 16.57
N CYS A 792 6.69 -27.41 17.47
CA CYS A 792 8.01 -26.95 17.91
C CYS A 792 8.43 -27.57 19.26
N VAL A 793 7.51 -28.18 20.00
CA VAL A 793 7.78 -28.73 21.34
C VAL A 793 8.27 -30.19 21.28
N ASN A 794 9.09 -30.55 22.26
CA ASN A 794 9.59 -31.91 22.50
C ASN A 794 9.69 -32.17 24.01
N SER A 795 10.15 -33.36 24.40
CA SER A 795 10.29 -33.76 25.81
C SER A 795 11.11 -32.77 26.65
N LYS A 796 12.18 -32.17 26.10
CA LYS A 796 13.03 -31.20 26.80
C LYS A 796 12.33 -29.87 27.04
N VAL A 797 11.63 -29.37 26.01
CA VAL A 797 10.83 -28.14 26.12
C VAL A 797 9.77 -28.32 27.19
N LEU A 798 9.04 -29.44 27.18
CA LEU A 798 8.03 -29.78 28.19
C LEU A 798 8.60 -29.72 29.61
N ILE A 799 9.72 -30.41 29.88
CA ILE A 799 10.36 -30.41 31.21
C ILE A 799 10.65 -28.98 31.68
N SER A 800 11.08 -28.11 30.78
CA SER A 800 11.45 -26.74 31.14
C SER A 800 10.25 -25.84 31.48
N VAL A 801 9.07 -26.11 30.93
CA VAL A 801 7.86 -25.25 31.04
C VAL A 801 6.72 -25.89 31.84
N ILE A 802 6.85 -27.14 32.27
CA ILE A 802 5.77 -27.89 32.91
C ILE A 802 5.23 -27.23 34.19
N ASP A 803 6.10 -26.61 35.00
CA ASP A 803 5.67 -25.90 36.22
C ASP A 803 4.77 -24.70 35.88
N ASP A 804 5.08 -23.97 34.81
CA ASP A 804 4.26 -22.85 34.29
C ASP A 804 2.91 -23.35 33.73
N VAL A 805 2.91 -24.48 33.03
CA VAL A 805 1.69 -25.09 32.47
C VAL A 805 0.75 -25.59 33.58
N LEU A 806 1.28 -26.26 34.60
CA LEU A 806 0.49 -26.83 35.69
C LEU A 806 0.01 -25.79 36.70
N SER A 807 0.76 -24.70 36.88
CA SER A 807 0.39 -23.59 37.78
C SER A 807 -0.61 -22.60 37.19
N ALA A 808 -0.84 -22.62 35.88
CA ALA A 808 -1.78 -21.71 35.23
C ALA A 808 -3.20 -21.77 35.87
N PRO A 809 -3.98 -20.68 35.88
CA PRO A 809 -5.34 -20.68 36.44
C PRO A 809 -6.27 -21.68 35.75
N TYR A 810 -7.01 -22.48 36.52
CA TYR A 810 -7.96 -23.47 35.97
C TYR A 810 -9.19 -22.83 35.31
N SER A 811 -9.56 -21.60 35.68
CA SER A 811 -10.63 -20.84 35.01
C SER A 811 -10.16 -20.19 33.69
N GLY A 812 -8.86 -20.25 33.40
CA GLY A 812 -8.19 -19.66 32.24
C GLY A 812 -8.17 -20.56 31.01
N PHE A 813 -7.09 -20.44 30.23
CA PHE A 813 -6.85 -21.23 29.01
C PHE A 813 -6.16 -22.57 29.31
N ASP A 814 -6.41 -23.55 28.46
CA ASP A 814 -5.77 -24.86 28.54
C ASP A 814 -4.48 -24.93 27.72
N PHE A 815 -3.36 -24.65 28.36
CA PHE A 815 -2.04 -24.72 27.70
C PHE A 815 -1.49 -26.14 27.57
N SER A 816 -2.10 -27.13 28.25
CA SER A 816 -1.53 -28.48 28.34
C SER A 816 -1.63 -29.26 27.03
N ARG A 817 -2.63 -28.98 26.19
CA ARG A 817 -2.83 -29.62 24.88
C ARG A 817 -1.67 -29.43 23.92
N CYS A 818 -0.97 -28.30 24.03
CA CYS A 818 0.20 -28.01 23.20
C CYS A 818 1.28 -29.11 23.31
N PHE A 819 1.29 -29.87 24.40
CA PHE A 819 2.33 -30.86 24.72
C PHE A 819 1.88 -32.32 24.54
N TYR A 820 0.67 -32.56 24.04
CA TYR A 820 0.17 -33.92 23.83
C TYR A 820 0.99 -34.70 22.79
N CYS A 821 1.78 -34.04 21.94
CA CYS A 821 2.69 -34.71 21.01
C CYS A 821 3.96 -35.27 21.69
N CYS A 822 4.34 -34.74 22.85
CA CYS A 822 5.52 -35.13 23.63
C CYS A 822 5.31 -36.42 24.44
N THR A 823 4.10 -36.96 24.44
CA THR A 823 3.70 -38.10 25.24
C THR A 823 4.22 -39.40 24.63
N ASN A 824 5.08 -40.13 25.35
CA ASN A 824 5.57 -41.44 24.92
C ASN A 824 5.11 -42.51 25.91
N LYS A 825 4.20 -43.41 25.47
CA LYS A 825 3.63 -44.47 26.31
C LYS A 825 4.68 -45.42 26.91
N LYS A 826 5.89 -45.51 26.33
CA LYS A 826 6.99 -46.38 26.80
C LYS A 826 7.92 -45.76 27.84
N ASN A 827 8.17 -44.44 27.78
CA ASN A 827 9.10 -43.76 28.69
C ASN A 827 8.30 -42.88 29.65
N LYS A 828 7.74 -43.50 30.68
CA LYS A 828 7.07 -42.80 31.78
C LYS A 828 8.15 -42.40 32.80
N ASN A 829 8.08 -41.17 33.33
CA ASN A 829 9.10 -40.46 34.14
C ASN A 829 9.97 -39.46 33.37
N ILE A 830 9.33 -38.69 32.47
CA ILE A 830 9.93 -37.53 31.82
C ILE A 830 9.97 -36.33 32.78
N ILE A 831 8.98 -36.21 33.68
CA ILE A 831 8.83 -35.07 34.60
C ILE A 831 9.40 -35.40 36.00
N PRO A 832 10.04 -34.44 36.69
CA PRO A 832 10.49 -34.61 38.08
C PRO A 832 9.34 -34.98 39.04
N LYS A 833 9.56 -35.98 39.91
CA LYS A 833 8.58 -36.43 40.93
C LYS A 833 8.12 -35.30 41.86
N GLU A 834 8.99 -34.35 42.16
CA GLU A 834 8.67 -33.18 43.00
C GLU A 834 7.57 -32.31 42.37
N ILE A 835 7.65 -32.06 41.06
CA ILE A 835 6.63 -31.28 40.33
C ILE A 835 5.31 -32.03 40.28
N PHE A 836 5.35 -33.34 40.04
CA PHE A 836 4.16 -34.18 40.05
C PHE A 836 3.43 -34.10 41.40
N ASN A 837 4.16 -34.34 42.50
CA ASN A 837 3.61 -34.32 43.85
C ASN A 837 3.07 -32.93 44.25
N LYS A 838 3.69 -31.85 43.75
CA LYS A 838 3.26 -30.46 44.02
C LYS A 838 1.83 -30.17 43.51
N TYR A 839 1.42 -30.73 42.37
CA TYR A 839 0.16 -30.34 41.71
C TYR A 839 -0.94 -31.39 41.73
N ILE A 840 -0.60 -32.68 41.82
CA ILE A 840 -1.57 -33.77 41.57
C ILE A 840 -2.81 -33.69 42.48
N ASP A 841 -2.64 -33.40 43.77
CA ASP A 841 -3.76 -33.26 44.72
C ASP A 841 -4.69 -32.10 44.35
N THR A 842 -4.10 -30.97 43.95
CA THR A 842 -4.85 -29.79 43.52
C THR A 842 -5.64 -30.08 42.25
N ILE A 843 -5.03 -30.79 41.30
CA ILE A 843 -5.69 -31.18 40.05
C ILE A 843 -6.87 -32.12 40.34
N ILE A 844 -6.68 -33.17 41.16
CA ILE A 844 -7.75 -34.12 41.53
C ILE A 844 -8.95 -33.39 42.16
N ASN A 845 -8.68 -32.44 43.06
CA ASN A 845 -9.73 -31.63 43.66
C ASN A 845 -10.48 -30.78 42.61
N LYS A 846 -9.75 -30.21 41.63
CA LYS A 846 -10.34 -29.38 40.58
C LYS A 846 -11.12 -30.14 39.52
N ILE A 847 -10.84 -31.43 39.32
CA ILE A 847 -11.69 -32.29 38.48
C ILE A 847 -13.11 -32.37 39.06
N ARG A 848 -13.27 -32.34 40.38
CA ARG A 848 -14.59 -32.44 41.04
C ARG A 848 -15.39 -31.14 41.04
N ASP A 849 -14.86 -30.06 40.45
CA ASP A 849 -15.52 -28.76 40.37
C ASP A 849 -16.82 -28.84 39.54
N THR A 850 -17.79 -27.98 39.86
CA THR A 850 -19.07 -27.91 39.13
C THR A 850 -18.97 -27.04 37.87
N ASP A 851 -18.00 -26.12 37.82
CA ASP A 851 -17.70 -25.36 36.60
C ASP A 851 -17.00 -26.28 35.60
N ILE A 852 -17.68 -26.55 34.48
CA ILE A 852 -17.23 -27.47 33.44
C ILE A 852 -15.89 -27.07 32.85
N LYS A 853 -15.58 -25.77 32.78
CA LYS A 853 -14.32 -25.27 32.22
C LYS A 853 -13.15 -25.52 33.16
N ILE A 854 -13.35 -25.30 34.47
CA ILE A 854 -12.35 -25.60 35.50
C ILE A 854 -12.06 -27.10 35.52
N ARG A 855 -13.12 -27.90 35.47
CA ARG A 855 -13.06 -29.36 35.40
C ARG A 855 -12.31 -29.83 34.16
N ASP A 856 -12.69 -29.37 32.97
CA ASP A 856 -12.05 -29.77 31.72
C ASP A 856 -10.56 -29.41 31.69
N ASN A 857 -10.20 -28.20 32.15
CA ASN A 857 -8.80 -27.79 32.28
C ASN A 857 -8.02 -28.66 33.27
N ALA A 858 -8.65 -29.14 34.35
CA ALA A 858 -8.02 -30.06 35.29
C ALA A 858 -7.82 -31.46 34.67
N ILE A 859 -8.80 -31.96 33.92
CA ILE A 859 -8.71 -33.24 33.20
C ILE A 859 -7.58 -33.20 32.16
N SER A 860 -7.43 -32.11 31.39
CA SER A 860 -6.32 -31.97 30.43
C SER A 860 -4.95 -32.08 31.10
N ARG A 861 -4.79 -31.50 32.29
CA ARG A 861 -3.53 -31.59 33.07
C ARG A 861 -3.26 -33.00 33.58
N VAL A 862 -4.29 -33.73 34.03
CA VAL A 862 -4.13 -35.16 34.38
C VAL A 862 -3.69 -35.96 33.17
N TYR A 863 -4.31 -35.73 32.02
CA TYR A 863 -3.96 -36.45 30.80
C TYR A 863 -2.50 -36.21 30.38
N LEU A 864 -2.04 -34.96 30.44
CA LEU A 864 -0.63 -34.61 30.20
C LEU A 864 0.29 -35.30 31.22
N LEU A 865 -0.02 -35.22 32.52
CA LEU A 865 0.83 -35.81 33.55
C LEU A 865 0.90 -37.35 33.43
N ARG A 866 -0.21 -38.03 33.12
CA ARG A 866 -0.28 -39.50 32.97
C ARG A 866 0.59 -39.99 31.82
N SER A 867 0.67 -39.16 30.79
CA SER A 867 1.46 -39.40 29.61
C SER A 867 2.97 -39.23 29.82
N CYS A 868 3.37 -38.61 30.94
CA CYS A 868 4.76 -38.22 31.21
C CYS A 868 5.31 -38.74 32.54
N SER A 869 4.48 -39.23 33.45
CA SER A 869 4.87 -39.74 34.78
C SER A 869 4.09 -41.01 35.12
N GLU A 870 4.67 -41.89 35.95
CA GLU A 870 3.92 -43.00 36.54
C GLU A 870 2.99 -42.49 37.65
N MET A 871 1.70 -42.88 37.59
CA MET A 871 0.65 -42.41 38.52
C MET A 871 -0.07 -43.54 39.26
N LYS A 872 0.42 -44.79 39.19
CA LYS A 872 -0.34 -45.97 39.64
C LYS A 872 -0.91 -45.80 41.06
N ASP A 873 -0.14 -45.19 41.96
CA ASP A 873 -0.54 -44.97 43.37
C ASP A 873 -1.72 -43.98 43.54
N ARG A 874 -2.08 -43.22 42.50
CA ARG A 874 -3.16 -42.21 42.49
C ARG A 874 -4.28 -42.53 41.49
N ASP A 875 -4.19 -43.64 40.76
CA ASP A 875 -5.16 -43.98 39.72
C ASP A 875 -6.60 -44.12 40.29
N ASP A 876 -6.75 -44.65 41.51
CA ASP A 876 -8.05 -44.78 42.18
C ASP A 876 -8.67 -43.41 42.53
N ASP A 877 -7.87 -42.48 43.08
CA ASP A 877 -8.32 -41.13 43.41
C ASP A 877 -8.77 -40.35 42.17
N ILE A 878 -7.99 -40.47 41.09
CA ILE A 878 -8.23 -39.83 39.80
C ILE A 878 -9.49 -40.42 39.16
N SER A 879 -9.60 -41.75 39.15
CA SER A 879 -10.78 -42.46 38.65
C SER A 879 -12.03 -41.97 39.36
N PHE A 880 -12.04 -42.00 40.69
CA PHE A 880 -13.19 -41.52 41.47
C PHE A 880 -13.53 -40.06 41.15
N ALA A 881 -12.52 -39.17 41.04
CA ALA A 881 -12.75 -37.77 40.73
C ALA A 881 -13.36 -37.55 39.33
N ILE A 882 -12.82 -38.22 38.30
CA ILE A 882 -13.32 -38.13 36.92
C ILE A 882 -14.73 -38.69 36.83
N TRP A 883 -14.98 -39.89 37.36
CA TRP A 883 -16.23 -40.61 37.18
C TRP A 883 -17.36 -40.19 38.15
N SER A 884 -17.07 -39.28 39.10
CA SER A 884 -18.08 -38.73 40.04
C SER A 884 -19.18 -37.90 39.39
N GLN A 885 -18.92 -37.31 38.23
CA GLN A 885 -19.89 -36.50 37.48
C GLN A 885 -20.04 -37.08 36.07
N LYS A 886 -21.21 -37.65 35.78
CA LYS A 886 -21.52 -38.29 34.50
C LYS A 886 -22.56 -37.49 33.71
N ASP A 887 -22.51 -37.58 32.39
CA ASP A 887 -23.53 -37.06 31.49
C ASP A 887 -24.73 -38.03 31.37
N SER A 888 -25.69 -37.71 30.49
CA SER A 888 -26.87 -38.54 30.23
C SER A 888 -26.56 -39.91 29.61
N PHE A 889 -25.39 -40.08 29.00
CA PHE A 889 -24.96 -41.33 28.36
C PHE A 889 -24.12 -42.21 29.30
N GLY A 890 -23.60 -41.65 30.39
CA GLY A 890 -22.77 -42.32 31.37
C GLY A 890 -21.29 -41.98 31.25
N PHE A 891 -20.88 -41.15 30.30
CA PHE A 891 -19.51 -40.66 30.19
C PHE A 891 -19.23 -39.58 31.24
N PRO A 892 -17.96 -39.32 31.60
CA PRO A 892 -17.60 -38.17 32.41
C PRO A 892 -18.07 -36.88 31.76
N LYS A 893 -18.74 -36.01 32.53
CA LYS A 893 -19.26 -34.73 32.05
C LYS A 893 -18.08 -33.84 31.58
N SER A 894 -18.13 -33.41 30.31
CA SER A 894 -17.14 -32.52 29.66
C SER A 894 -17.77 -31.77 28.48
N ASN A 895 -17.26 -30.57 28.16
CA ASN A 895 -17.61 -29.84 26.92
C ASN A 895 -16.51 -29.92 25.85
N LEU A 896 -15.42 -30.63 26.12
CA LEU A 896 -14.15 -30.42 25.44
C LEU A 896 -13.53 -31.71 24.93
N PHE A 897 -13.81 -32.85 25.57
CA PHE A 897 -13.24 -34.14 25.20
C PHE A 897 -14.25 -35.06 24.52
N LEU A 898 -13.73 -35.86 23.59
CA LEU A 898 -14.45 -36.95 22.93
C LEU A 898 -14.34 -38.25 23.75
N TYR A 899 -15.18 -39.24 23.43
CA TYR A 899 -15.23 -40.54 24.11
C TYR A 899 -13.85 -41.22 24.20
N ALA A 900 -13.02 -41.07 23.16
CA ALA A 900 -11.72 -41.74 23.03
C ALA A 900 -10.74 -41.38 24.16
N LEU A 901 -10.86 -40.17 24.74
CA LEU A 901 -10.00 -39.78 25.85
C LEU A 901 -10.25 -40.61 27.11
N TRP A 902 -11.51 -40.96 27.36
CA TRP A 902 -11.92 -41.62 28.61
C TRP A 902 -11.33 -43.02 28.75
N ASP A 903 -11.03 -43.66 27.62
CA ASP A 903 -10.33 -44.94 27.54
C ASP A 903 -8.84 -44.84 27.91
N GLU A 904 -8.24 -43.65 27.78
CA GLU A 904 -6.83 -43.44 28.12
C GLU A 904 -6.61 -43.06 29.60
N LEU A 905 -7.68 -42.67 30.30
CA LEU A 905 -7.67 -42.22 31.69
C LEU A 905 -8.04 -43.35 32.68
N PRO A 906 -7.65 -43.25 33.97
CA PRO A 906 -8.01 -44.24 34.98
C PRO A 906 -9.51 -44.48 35.07
N MET A 907 -9.88 -45.74 35.21
CA MET A 907 -11.26 -46.18 35.35
C MET A 907 -11.34 -47.26 36.42
N ASP A 908 -12.39 -47.20 37.23
CA ASP A 908 -12.68 -48.21 38.24
C ASP A 908 -13.06 -49.53 37.55
N GLN A 909 -12.63 -50.67 38.10
CA GLN A 909 -12.93 -52.00 37.56
C GLN A 909 -14.45 -52.30 37.51
N SER A 910 -15.25 -51.61 38.30
CA SER A 910 -16.72 -51.70 38.31
C SER A 910 -17.40 -51.00 37.13
N ILE A 911 -16.69 -50.15 36.39
CA ILE A 911 -17.23 -49.43 35.24
C ILE A 911 -16.99 -50.24 33.97
N ASP A 912 -18.08 -50.67 33.34
CA ASP A 912 -18.01 -51.35 32.05
C ASP A 912 -18.08 -50.35 30.89
N PHE A 913 -16.92 -49.94 30.37
CA PHE A 913 -16.84 -48.92 29.33
C PHE A 913 -17.54 -49.32 28.03
N LYS A 914 -17.57 -50.61 27.69
CA LYS A 914 -18.24 -51.09 26.47
C LYS A 914 -19.75 -50.83 26.55
N ASP A 915 -20.33 -50.96 27.74
CA ASP A 915 -21.76 -50.74 27.97
C ASP A 915 -22.10 -49.24 27.86
N ILE A 916 -21.20 -48.36 28.30
CA ILE A 916 -21.35 -46.90 28.14
C ILE A 916 -21.30 -46.51 26.66
N ILE A 917 -20.32 -47.02 25.90
CA ILE A 917 -20.24 -46.79 24.45
C ILE A 917 -21.50 -47.31 23.75
N LYS A 918 -21.90 -48.55 24.05
CA LYS A 918 -23.09 -49.17 23.46
C LYS A 918 -24.35 -48.36 23.79
N ASN A 919 -24.51 -47.91 25.03
CA ASN A 919 -25.60 -47.05 25.47
C ASN A 919 -25.60 -45.69 24.76
N TYR A 920 -24.43 -45.06 24.57
CA TYR A 920 -24.28 -43.84 23.79
C TYR A 920 -24.74 -44.04 22.35
N LEU A 921 -24.21 -45.06 21.66
CA LEU A 921 -24.55 -45.35 20.26
C LEU A 921 -26.05 -45.65 20.10
N ILE A 922 -26.66 -46.40 21.03
CA ILE A 922 -28.10 -46.72 20.97
C ILE A 922 -28.99 -45.53 21.33
N LYS A 923 -28.60 -44.63 22.25
CA LYS A 923 -29.48 -43.54 22.71
C LYS A 923 -29.26 -42.20 21.99
N PHE A 924 -28.12 -42.00 21.34
CA PHE A 924 -27.82 -40.76 20.63
C PHE A 924 -28.89 -40.44 19.57
N GLN A 925 -29.22 -39.17 19.42
CA GLN A 925 -30.18 -38.66 18.44
C GLN A 925 -29.50 -37.56 17.63
N PHE A 926 -29.65 -37.64 16.30
CA PHE A 926 -29.12 -36.62 15.41
C PHE A 926 -29.93 -35.32 15.56
N SER A 927 -29.24 -34.18 15.50
CA SER A 927 -29.90 -32.86 15.51
C SER A 927 -30.23 -32.45 14.09
N TYR A 928 -31.50 -32.13 13.81
CA TYR A 928 -31.98 -31.76 12.48
C TYR A 928 -31.77 -30.26 12.22
N HIS A 929 -31.43 -29.91 10.98
CA HIS A 929 -31.44 -28.54 10.48
C HIS A 929 -32.80 -28.15 9.92
N VAL A 930 -33.55 -29.13 9.41
CA VAL A 930 -34.91 -28.97 8.88
C VAL A 930 -35.94 -29.05 10.02
N ASN A 931 -36.72 -27.99 10.18
CA ASN A 931 -37.79 -27.88 11.17
C ASN A 931 -39.04 -28.68 10.72
N GLU A 932 -39.97 -28.95 11.64
CA GLU A 932 -41.24 -29.62 11.33
C GLU A 932 -42.09 -28.92 10.24
N ASN A 933 -41.92 -27.60 10.07
CA ASN A 933 -42.60 -26.81 9.05
C ASN A 933 -41.84 -26.70 7.71
N GLY A 934 -40.74 -27.45 7.53
CA GLY A 934 -39.88 -27.36 6.34
C GLY A 934 -38.97 -26.13 6.28
N GLY A 935 -38.94 -25.33 7.35
CA GLY A 935 -37.94 -24.27 7.54
C GLY A 935 -36.54 -24.87 7.76
N ILE A 936 -35.49 -24.08 7.50
CA ILE A 936 -34.11 -24.50 7.73
C ILE A 936 -33.47 -23.52 8.71
N SER A 937 -32.93 -24.05 9.80
CA SER A 937 -32.24 -23.27 10.83
C SER A 937 -30.73 -23.28 10.59
N PHE A 938 -30.12 -22.09 10.55
CA PHE A 938 -28.67 -21.91 10.38
C PHE A 938 -28.03 -21.46 11.69
N GLY A 939 -26.90 -22.08 12.07
CA GLY A 939 -26.13 -21.72 13.26
C GLY A 939 -26.37 -22.55 14.52
N GLY A 940 -26.99 -23.72 14.40
CA GLY A 940 -27.19 -24.67 15.51
C GLY A 940 -25.92 -25.42 15.94
N GLU A 941 -25.98 -26.07 17.11
CA GLU A 941 -24.96 -26.99 17.61
C GLU A 941 -24.62 -28.06 16.55
N SER A 942 -23.35 -28.48 16.48
CA SER A 942 -22.90 -29.55 15.58
C SER A 942 -23.85 -30.76 15.69
N SER A 943 -24.28 -31.31 14.55
CA SER A 943 -25.13 -32.52 14.48
C SER A 943 -24.56 -33.73 15.25
N GLY A 944 -23.28 -33.66 15.65
CA GLY A 944 -22.58 -34.70 16.39
C GLY A 944 -22.31 -35.96 15.57
N ILE A 945 -22.72 -35.97 14.29
CA ILE A 945 -22.60 -37.12 13.37
C ILE A 945 -21.16 -37.57 13.27
N TYR A 946 -20.22 -36.65 13.04
CA TYR A 946 -18.80 -37.01 12.93
C TYR A 946 -18.28 -37.76 14.17
N ASN A 947 -18.59 -37.27 15.36
CA ASN A 947 -18.18 -37.91 16.62
C ASN A 947 -18.88 -39.26 16.83
N TYR A 948 -20.15 -39.36 16.44
CA TYR A 948 -20.93 -40.59 16.50
C TYR A 948 -20.37 -41.66 15.55
N VAL A 949 -20.08 -41.30 14.30
CA VAL A 949 -19.49 -42.19 13.29
C VAL A 949 -18.12 -42.68 13.74
N ASN A 950 -17.25 -41.78 14.21
CA ASN A 950 -15.95 -42.18 14.75
C ASN A 950 -16.08 -43.09 15.97
N CYS A 951 -17.03 -42.83 16.87
CA CYS A 951 -17.28 -43.67 18.04
C CYS A 951 -17.66 -45.10 17.65
N PHE A 952 -18.52 -45.25 16.63
CA PHE A 952 -18.88 -46.57 16.13
C PHE A 952 -17.66 -47.23 15.45
N TYR A 953 -16.93 -46.48 14.62
CA TYR A 953 -15.73 -46.99 13.94
C TYR A 953 -14.67 -47.48 14.93
N ASP A 954 -14.30 -46.67 15.92
CA ASP A 954 -13.25 -46.98 16.91
C ASP A 954 -13.62 -48.11 17.87
N SER A 955 -14.92 -48.34 18.08
CA SER A 955 -15.43 -49.44 18.90
C SER A 955 -15.74 -50.72 18.13
N SER A 956 -15.54 -50.69 16.80
CA SER A 956 -15.79 -51.82 15.91
C SER A 956 -14.51 -52.59 15.56
N LEU A 957 -14.67 -53.62 14.72
CA LEU A 957 -13.62 -54.51 14.21
C LEU A 957 -12.55 -53.84 13.32
N PHE A 958 -12.69 -52.54 13.05
CA PHE A 958 -11.74 -51.77 12.27
C PHE A 958 -10.54 -51.27 13.09
N VAL A 959 -10.62 -51.31 14.43
CA VAL A 959 -9.55 -50.85 15.34
C VAL A 959 -8.96 -51.98 16.19
N ASN A 960 -7.64 -51.89 16.46
CA ASN A 960 -6.76 -52.86 17.12
C ASN A 960 -7.43 -53.76 18.20
N ASN A 961 -7.21 -55.07 18.04
CA ASN A 961 -7.56 -56.13 19.00
C ASN A 961 -9.03 -56.19 19.44
N PHE A 962 -9.97 -55.64 18.66
CA PHE A 962 -11.38 -55.59 19.05
C PHE A 962 -11.55 -55.09 20.49
N LYS A 963 -10.82 -54.03 20.89
CA LYS A 963 -10.59 -53.68 22.30
C LYS A 963 -11.81 -53.78 23.23
N TYR A 964 -13.02 -53.52 22.74
CA TYR A 964 -14.26 -53.58 23.51
C TYR A 964 -15.20 -54.75 23.16
N GLU A 965 -14.94 -55.52 22.09
CA GLU A 965 -15.75 -56.63 21.58
C GLU A 965 -17.26 -56.44 21.73
N ILE A 966 -17.79 -55.28 21.28
CA ILE A 966 -19.21 -54.97 21.46
C ILE A 966 -20.05 -55.97 20.66
N LYS A 967 -20.82 -56.78 21.36
CA LYS A 967 -21.78 -57.70 20.76
C LYS A 967 -23.07 -56.95 20.42
N TRP A 968 -23.35 -56.89 19.13
CA TRP A 968 -24.55 -56.28 18.57
C TRP A 968 -25.63 -57.32 18.33
N THR A 969 -26.87 -56.98 18.65
CA THR A 969 -28.04 -57.75 18.23
C THR A 969 -28.65 -57.15 16.95
N GLU A 970 -29.43 -57.95 16.23
CA GLU A 970 -30.14 -57.52 15.03
C GLU A 970 -31.00 -56.27 15.29
N ASN A 971 -31.80 -56.29 16.36
CA ASN A 971 -32.69 -55.17 16.72
C ASN A 971 -31.92 -53.88 17.02
N GLU A 972 -30.74 -53.98 17.64
CA GLU A 972 -29.91 -52.82 17.97
C GLU A 972 -29.32 -52.17 16.70
N LEU A 973 -28.74 -52.96 15.80
CA LEU A 973 -28.20 -52.42 14.53
C LEU A 973 -29.32 -51.86 13.65
N ASN A 974 -30.46 -52.55 13.59
CA ASN A 974 -31.61 -52.08 12.85
C ASN A 974 -32.13 -50.75 13.40
N SER A 975 -32.11 -50.56 14.72
CA SER A 975 -32.48 -49.27 15.35
C SER A 975 -31.55 -48.13 14.94
N ILE A 976 -30.25 -48.39 14.76
CA ILE A 976 -29.29 -47.37 14.29
C ILE A 976 -29.55 -47.03 12.82
N LEU A 977 -29.76 -48.03 11.96
CA LEU A 977 -30.07 -47.82 10.53
C LEU A 977 -31.36 -47.02 10.35
N LEU A 978 -32.40 -47.30 11.13
CA LEU A 978 -33.66 -46.54 11.08
C LEU A 978 -33.48 -45.06 11.46
N LYS A 979 -32.59 -44.73 12.40
CA LYS A 979 -32.24 -43.33 12.71
C LYS A 979 -31.52 -42.65 11.58
N ILE A 980 -30.62 -43.37 10.89
CA ILE A 980 -29.92 -42.85 9.72
C ILE A 980 -30.92 -42.53 8.61
N ILE A 981 -31.86 -43.45 8.34
CA ILE A 981 -32.94 -43.25 7.37
C ILE A 981 -33.77 -42.02 7.73
N ASP A 982 -34.24 -41.91 8.97
CA ASP A 982 -35.06 -40.78 9.43
C ASP A 982 -34.32 -39.43 9.28
N TYR A 983 -33.02 -39.38 9.58
CA TYR A 983 -32.21 -38.19 9.37
C TYR A 983 -32.07 -37.83 7.89
N ILE A 984 -31.61 -38.78 7.08
CA ILE A 984 -31.36 -38.57 5.65
C ILE A 984 -32.65 -38.18 4.91
N ASP A 985 -33.78 -38.80 5.24
CA ASP A 985 -35.07 -38.50 4.60
C ASP A 985 -35.58 -37.08 4.91
N LYS A 986 -35.34 -36.57 6.12
CA LYS A 986 -35.71 -35.21 6.52
C LYS A 986 -34.76 -34.17 5.93
N GLU A 987 -33.46 -34.46 5.90
CA GLU A 987 -32.41 -33.50 5.53
C GLU A 987 -32.12 -33.45 4.02
N LYS A 988 -32.53 -34.44 3.22
CA LYS A 988 -32.25 -34.50 1.76
C LYS A 988 -32.74 -33.28 0.97
N VAL A 989 -33.75 -32.57 1.51
CA VAL A 989 -34.26 -31.32 0.93
C VAL A 989 -33.19 -30.24 0.86
N ILE A 990 -32.22 -30.22 1.80
CA ILE A 990 -31.11 -29.26 1.81
C ILE A 990 -30.17 -29.47 0.62
N ILE A 991 -29.88 -30.73 0.28
CA ILE A 991 -28.94 -31.10 -0.79
C ILE A 991 -29.48 -30.68 -2.17
N ASN A 992 -30.80 -30.71 -2.34
CA ASN A 992 -31.47 -30.37 -3.60
C ASN A 992 -31.68 -28.86 -3.80
N LYS A 993 -31.12 -28.00 -2.95
CA LYS A 993 -31.18 -26.55 -3.13
C LYS A 993 -30.28 -26.07 -4.28
N GLU A 994 -30.80 -25.14 -5.07
CA GLU A 994 -30.04 -24.51 -6.17
C GLU A 994 -28.97 -23.53 -5.69
N ILE A 995 -29.12 -22.94 -4.49
CA ILE A 995 -28.22 -21.90 -3.98
C ILE A 995 -27.66 -22.28 -2.62
N ASN A 996 -26.33 -22.22 -2.49
CA ASN A 996 -25.55 -22.55 -1.29
C ASN A 996 -24.89 -21.28 -0.74
N PHE A 997 -25.59 -20.52 0.11
CA PHE A 997 -25.13 -19.19 0.55
C PHE A 997 -24.07 -19.25 1.67
N PHE A 998 -24.16 -20.24 2.55
CA PHE A 998 -23.33 -20.37 3.76
C PHE A 998 -22.60 -21.71 3.85
N GLY A 999 -22.55 -22.49 2.77
CA GLY A 999 -21.93 -23.82 2.74
C GLY A 999 -22.82 -24.94 3.30
N GLU A 1000 -24.10 -24.67 3.54
CA GLU A 1000 -25.07 -25.63 4.09
C GLU A 1000 -25.24 -26.89 3.23
N VAL A 1001 -25.20 -26.74 1.90
CA VAL A 1001 -25.31 -27.88 0.98
C VAL A 1001 -24.07 -28.76 1.11
N ASP A 1002 -22.88 -28.16 1.19
CA ASP A 1002 -21.62 -28.89 1.31
C ASP A 1002 -21.49 -29.56 2.69
N ASN A 1003 -21.95 -28.90 3.75
CA ASN A 1003 -21.99 -29.49 5.09
C ASN A 1003 -22.93 -30.69 5.14
N SER A 1004 -24.17 -30.56 4.63
CA SER A 1004 -25.13 -31.66 4.57
C SER A 1004 -24.62 -32.83 3.70
N LYS A 1005 -23.98 -32.54 2.56
CA LYS A 1005 -23.28 -33.57 1.75
C LYS A 1005 -22.19 -34.30 2.55
N ASN A 1006 -21.38 -33.58 3.31
CA ASN A 1006 -20.35 -34.21 4.15
C ASN A 1006 -20.98 -35.10 5.23
N GLU A 1007 -22.07 -34.68 5.86
CA GLU A 1007 -22.80 -35.49 6.85
C GLU A 1007 -23.39 -36.77 6.23
N PHE A 1008 -24.02 -36.66 5.07
CA PHE A 1008 -24.56 -37.80 4.33
C PHE A 1008 -23.47 -38.79 3.94
N MET A 1009 -22.30 -38.29 3.51
CA MET A 1009 -21.12 -39.11 3.24
C MET A 1009 -20.65 -39.85 4.51
N GLN A 1010 -20.58 -39.18 5.67
CA GLN A 1010 -20.22 -39.81 6.95
C GLN A 1010 -21.21 -40.90 7.37
N LEU A 1011 -22.52 -40.67 7.17
CA LEU A 1011 -23.56 -41.66 7.43
C LEU A 1011 -23.49 -42.86 6.45
N GLY A 1012 -23.11 -42.62 5.19
CA GLY A 1012 -22.82 -43.68 4.22
C GLY A 1012 -21.62 -44.55 4.63
N ILE A 1013 -20.55 -43.92 5.14
CA ILE A 1013 -19.39 -44.62 5.72
C ILE A 1013 -19.84 -45.46 6.91
N LEU A 1014 -20.59 -44.88 7.86
CA LEU A 1014 -21.14 -45.61 9.02
C LEU A 1014 -22.00 -46.80 8.61
N THR A 1015 -22.88 -46.61 7.63
CA THR A 1015 -23.72 -47.70 7.09
C THR A 1015 -22.84 -48.82 6.56
N SER A 1016 -21.75 -48.49 5.88
CA SER A 1016 -20.79 -49.48 5.38
C SER A 1016 -20.05 -50.22 6.52
N VAL A 1017 -19.69 -49.52 7.61
CA VAL A 1017 -19.14 -50.16 8.83
C VAL A 1017 -20.15 -51.14 9.42
N ILE A 1018 -21.40 -50.70 9.61
CA ILE A 1018 -22.49 -51.53 10.17
C ILE A 1018 -22.70 -52.78 9.32
N SER A 1019 -22.79 -52.63 7.99
CA SER A 1019 -22.93 -53.75 7.06
C SER A 1019 -21.76 -54.73 7.17
N THR A 1020 -20.54 -54.23 7.31
CA THR A 1020 -19.35 -55.07 7.49
C THR A 1020 -19.42 -55.86 8.79
N VAL A 1021 -19.86 -55.24 9.90
CA VAL A 1021 -20.10 -55.91 11.19
C VAL A 1021 -21.17 -56.99 11.05
N CYS A 1022 -22.27 -56.71 10.34
CA CYS A 1022 -23.32 -57.69 10.07
C CYS A 1022 -22.80 -58.90 9.28
N ILE A 1023 -22.02 -58.65 8.22
CA ILE A 1023 -21.42 -59.69 7.37
C ILE A 1023 -20.48 -60.56 8.19
N ILE A 1024 -19.56 -59.98 8.96
CA ILE A 1024 -18.54 -60.74 9.71
C ILE A 1024 -19.16 -61.57 10.85
N ASN A 1025 -20.22 -61.08 11.50
CA ASN A 1025 -20.84 -61.74 12.65
C ASN A 1025 -22.08 -62.60 12.33
N ASP A 1026 -22.47 -62.76 11.05
CA ASP A 1026 -23.68 -63.48 10.61
C ASP A 1026 -24.98 -62.93 11.22
N ILE A 1027 -25.07 -61.60 11.37
CA ILE A 1027 -26.25 -60.91 11.93
C ILE A 1027 -27.21 -60.44 10.81
N SER A 1028 -26.87 -60.68 9.53
CA SER A 1028 -27.64 -60.19 8.39
C SER A 1028 -28.96 -60.95 8.20
N ASN A 1029 -30.07 -60.20 8.24
CA ASN A 1029 -31.43 -60.64 7.90
C ASN A 1029 -32.06 -59.70 6.85
N LYS A 1030 -33.20 -60.11 6.27
CA LYS A 1030 -33.93 -59.37 5.23
C LYS A 1030 -34.21 -57.91 5.62
N ASP A 1031 -34.55 -57.63 6.87
CA ASP A 1031 -34.90 -56.29 7.35
C ASP A 1031 -33.69 -55.34 7.41
N VAL A 1032 -32.53 -55.85 7.87
CA VAL A 1032 -31.28 -55.08 7.90
C VAL A 1032 -30.82 -54.74 6.48
N ASN A 1033 -30.86 -55.73 5.58
CA ASN A 1033 -30.47 -55.53 4.18
C ASN A 1033 -31.40 -54.53 3.47
N GLN A 1034 -32.72 -54.61 3.72
CA GLN A 1034 -33.68 -53.63 3.18
C GLN A 1034 -33.42 -52.21 3.66
N ASN A 1035 -33.02 -52.02 4.92
CA ASN A 1035 -32.74 -50.69 5.44
C ASN A 1035 -31.40 -50.13 4.92
N ILE A 1036 -30.38 -50.98 4.72
CA ILE A 1036 -29.14 -50.58 4.03
C ILE A 1036 -29.46 -50.15 2.58
N GLU A 1037 -30.29 -50.92 1.87
CA GLU A 1037 -30.71 -50.61 0.49
C GLU A 1037 -31.47 -49.28 0.40
N LYS A 1038 -32.35 -48.98 1.36
CA LYS A 1038 -33.02 -47.66 1.45
C LYS A 1038 -32.01 -46.53 1.59
N ILE A 1039 -31.03 -46.65 2.48
CA ILE A 1039 -29.99 -45.62 2.67
C ILE A 1039 -29.18 -45.45 1.38
N PHE A 1040 -28.79 -46.55 0.74
CA PHE A 1040 -28.08 -46.52 -0.55
C PHE A 1040 -28.88 -45.76 -1.61
N ASN A 1041 -30.16 -46.08 -1.78
CA ASN A 1041 -31.01 -45.44 -2.79
C ASN A 1041 -31.11 -43.93 -2.56
N VAL A 1042 -31.29 -43.47 -1.32
CA VAL A 1042 -31.36 -42.01 -1.05
C VAL A 1042 -30.01 -41.32 -1.28
N LEU A 1043 -28.90 -41.96 -0.93
CA LEU A 1043 -27.56 -41.41 -1.17
C LEU A 1043 -27.20 -41.40 -2.67
N GLU A 1044 -27.70 -42.36 -3.44
CA GLU A 1044 -27.56 -42.41 -4.89
C GLU A 1044 -28.41 -41.34 -5.58
N GLU A 1045 -29.68 -41.18 -5.19
CA GLU A 1045 -30.59 -40.13 -5.67
C GLU A 1045 -30.01 -38.72 -5.45
N THR A 1046 -29.39 -38.51 -4.28
CA THR A 1046 -28.76 -37.23 -3.91
C THR A 1046 -27.34 -37.04 -4.48
N LYS A 1047 -26.79 -38.05 -5.17
CA LYS A 1047 -25.42 -38.07 -5.73
C LYS A 1047 -24.32 -37.87 -4.67
N VAL A 1048 -24.54 -38.32 -3.44
CA VAL A 1048 -23.57 -38.25 -2.32
C VAL A 1048 -23.00 -39.62 -1.97
N ILE A 1049 -23.32 -40.64 -2.77
CA ILE A 1049 -22.88 -42.00 -2.52
C ILE A 1049 -21.35 -42.16 -2.62
N ASP A 1050 -20.76 -42.72 -1.57
CA ASP A 1050 -19.32 -42.96 -1.48
C ASP A 1050 -18.95 -44.41 -1.87
N LEU A 1051 -17.70 -44.63 -2.29
CA LEU A 1051 -17.19 -45.93 -2.75
C LEU A 1051 -17.42 -47.10 -1.77
N PRO A 1052 -17.21 -46.95 -0.45
CA PRO A 1052 -17.34 -48.08 0.48
C PRO A 1052 -18.75 -48.67 0.48
N LEU A 1053 -19.78 -47.81 0.37
CA LEU A 1053 -21.17 -48.24 0.37
C LEU A 1053 -21.55 -48.94 -0.94
N LYS A 1054 -21.02 -48.47 -2.09
CA LYS A 1054 -21.17 -49.17 -3.38
C LYS A 1054 -20.58 -50.57 -3.36
N VAL A 1055 -19.39 -50.72 -2.78
CA VAL A 1055 -18.75 -52.03 -2.67
C VAL A 1055 -19.58 -52.96 -1.77
N ILE A 1056 -20.04 -52.46 -0.62
CA ILE A 1056 -20.90 -53.23 0.29
C ILE A 1056 -22.18 -53.68 -0.37
N MET A 1057 -22.87 -52.80 -1.11
CA MET A 1057 -24.11 -53.20 -1.79
C MET A 1057 -23.86 -54.29 -2.81
N ASN A 1058 -22.78 -54.19 -3.59
CA ASN A 1058 -22.42 -55.25 -4.55
C ASN A 1058 -22.08 -56.58 -3.85
N ILE A 1059 -21.44 -56.54 -2.68
CA ILE A 1059 -21.18 -57.75 -1.86
C ILE A 1059 -22.52 -58.39 -1.42
N LEU A 1060 -23.50 -57.57 -1.03
CA LEU A 1060 -24.81 -58.04 -0.55
C LEU A 1060 -25.72 -58.56 -1.67
N THR A 1061 -25.61 -58.04 -2.90
CA THR A 1061 -26.50 -58.39 -4.01
C THR A 1061 -25.97 -59.50 -4.93
N ASP A 1062 -24.70 -59.49 -5.32
CA ASP A 1062 -24.16 -60.42 -6.33
C ASP A 1062 -22.63 -60.49 -6.27
N GLY A 1063 -22.07 -61.27 -5.33
CA GLY A 1063 -20.63 -61.28 -4.97
C GLY A 1063 -19.60 -61.44 -6.11
N GLU A 1064 -20.00 -61.69 -7.36
CA GLU A 1064 -19.16 -61.73 -8.57
C GLU A 1064 -18.88 -60.34 -9.21
N VAL A 1065 -19.61 -59.26 -8.86
CA VAL A 1065 -19.52 -57.94 -9.54
C VAL A 1065 -18.32 -57.07 -9.10
N ILE A 1066 -17.60 -57.45 -8.03
CA ILE A 1066 -16.47 -56.67 -7.49
C ILE A 1066 -15.33 -56.51 -8.51
N GLN A 1067 -15.23 -57.41 -9.48
CA GLN A 1067 -14.23 -57.35 -10.56
C GLN A 1067 -14.33 -56.06 -11.39
N ASN A 1068 -15.55 -55.52 -11.57
CA ASN A 1068 -15.81 -54.27 -12.29
C ASN A 1068 -15.47 -53.02 -11.46
N LEU A 1069 -15.52 -53.12 -10.13
CA LEU A 1069 -15.18 -52.03 -9.21
C LEU A 1069 -13.69 -51.86 -8.99
N ARG A 1070 -12.84 -52.82 -9.41
CA ARG A 1070 -11.38 -52.73 -9.25
C ARG A 1070 -10.82 -51.44 -9.84
N ASN A 1071 -11.26 -51.06 -11.04
CA ASN A 1071 -10.78 -49.84 -11.68
C ASN A 1071 -11.20 -48.57 -10.91
N GLU A 1072 -12.40 -48.58 -10.30
CA GLU A 1072 -12.90 -47.47 -9.48
C GLU A 1072 -12.12 -47.39 -8.15
N ILE A 1073 -11.90 -48.50 -7.47
CA ILE A 1073 -11.05 -48.59 -6.26
C ILE A 1073 -9.64 -48.05 -6.56
N ASN A 1074 -9.05 -48.48 -7.69
CA ASN A 1074 -7.74 -48.02 -8.13
C ASN A 1074 -7.73 -46.51 -8.34
N TYR A 1075 -8.72 -45.98 -9.07
CA TYR A 1075 -8.87 -44.55 -9.34
C TYR A 1075 -8.95 -43.73 -8.04
N TYR A 1076 -9.69 -44.21 -7.02
CA TYR A 1076 -9.79 -43.53 -5.74
C TYR A 1076 -8.45 -43.51 -4.98
N LEU A 1077 -7.73 -44.64 -4.96
CA LEU A 1077 -6.50 -44.80 -4.19
C LEU A 1077 -5.31 -43.98 -4.71
N ILE A 1078 -5.26 -43.65 -6.01
CA ILE A 1078 -4.21 -42.80 -6.61
C ILE A 1078 -4.73 -41.41 -7.04
N SER A 1079 -5.93 -41.02 -6.58
CA SER A 1079 -6.52 -39.73 -6.89
C SER A 1079 -5.69 -38.56 -6.34
N ASN A 1080 -5.79 -37.41 -6.99
CA ASN A 1080 -5.29 -36.14 -6.42
C ASN A 1080 -6.24 -35.58 -5.35
N GLU A 1081 -7.49 -36.05 -5.30
CA GLU A 1081 -8.46 -35.61 -4.29
C GLU A 1081 -8.32 -36.42 -3.00
N SER A 1082 -7.84 -35.79 -1.93
CA SER A 1082 -7.62 -36.43 -0.62
C SER A 1082 -8.87 -37.17 -0.08
N LYS A 1083 -10.09 -36.65 -0.30
CA LYS A 1083 -11.34 -37.30 0.11
C LYS A 1083 -11.57 -38.64 -0.63
N LYS A 1084 -11.24 -38.72 -1.93
CA LYS A 1084 -11.30 -39.98 -2.69
C LYS A 1084 -10.26 -40.97 -2.20
N VAL A 1085 -9.05 -40.50 -1.90
CA VAL A 1085 -7.99 -41.36 -1.32
C VAL A 1085 -8.43 -41.92 0.03
N MET A 1086 -9.02 -41.12 0.91
CA MET A 1086 -9.62 -41.55 2.19
C MET A 1086 -10.64 -42.68 1.97
N SER A 1087 -11.61 -42.44 1.08
CA SER A 1087 -12.67 -43.39 0.74
C SER A 1087 -12.12 -44.69 0.13
N GLY A 1088 -11.08 -44.60 -0.72
CA GLY A 1088 -10.37 -45.74 -1.28
C GLY A 1088 -9.66 -46.58 -0.21
N PHE A 1089 -8.91 -45.96 0.70
CA PHE A 1089 -8.21 -46.68 1.79
C PHE A 1089 -9.18 -47.27 2.80
N PHE A 1090 -10.29 -46.59 3.08
CA PHE A 1090 -11.35 -47.12 3.91
C PHE A 1090 -12.00 -48.37 3.27
N THR A 1091 -12.31 -48.29 1.97
CA THR A 1091 -12.82 -49.43 1.19
C THR A 1091 -11.84 -50.60 1.21
N LEU A 1092 -10.55 -50.33 1.06
CA LEU A 1092 -9.50 -51.34 1.11
C LEU A 1092 -9.41 -52.01 2.49
N ASN A 1093 -9.43 -51.22 3.58
CA ASN A 1093 -9.44 -51.75 4.95
C ASN A 1093 -10.65 -52.67 5.18
N MET A 1094 -11.84 -52.23 4.74
CA MET A 1094 -13.07 -53.00 4.84
C MET A 1094 -13.01 -54.34 4.10
N ILE A 1095 -12.62 -54.35 2.82
CA ILE A 1095 -12.54 -55.58 2.02
C ILE A 1095 -11.57 -56.58 2.67
N MET A 1096 -10.43 -56.10 3.15
CA MET A 1096 -9.43 -56.94 3.82
C MET A 1096 -9.96 -57.53 5.13
N ARG A 1097 -10.75 -56.77 5.92
CA ARG A 1097 -11.40 -57.30 7.15
C ARG A 1097 -12.46 -58.36 6.84
N ILE A 1098 -13.22 -58.18 5.77
CA ILE A 1098 -14.19 -59.19 5.31
C ILE A 1098 -13.45 -60.46 4.87
N ASP A 1099 -12.33 -60.33 4.17
CA ASP A 1099 -11.50 -61.47 3.76
C ASP A 1099 -10.86 -62.20 4.97
N GLU A 1100 -10.36 -61.47 5.99
CA GLU A 1100 -9.86 -62.06 7.25
C GLU A 1100 -10.91 -62.93 7.98
N SER A 1101 -12.20 -62.66 7.77
CA SER A 1101 -13.30 -63.49 8.32
C SER A 1101 -13.51 -64.82 7.59
N ASN A 1102 -12.76 -65.09 6.50
CA ASN A 1102 -12.87 -66.25 5.62
C ASN A 1102 -14.24 -66.44 4.95
N LYS A 1103 -15.10 -65.42 4.95
CA LYS A 1103 -16.44 -65.47 4.33
C LYS A 1103 -16.43 -65.24 2.83
N PHE A 1104 -15.47 -64.48 2.34
CA PHE A 1104 -15.25 -64.19 0.93
C PHE A 1104 -13.77 -64.41 0.59
N ASN A 1105 -13.46 -64.60 -0.69
CA ASN A 1105 -12.10 -64.80 -1.19
C ASN A 1105 -11.66 -63.61 -2.06
N PHE A 1106 -11.05 -62.62 -1.42
CA PHE A 1106 -10.54 -61.39 -2.03
C PHE A 1106 -9.01 -61.33 -2.08
N LYS A 1107 -8.32 -62.46 -2.23
CA LYS A 1107 -6.83 -62.52 -2.26
C LYS A 1107 -6.16 -61.49 -3.18
N TRP A 1108 -6.80 -61.12 -4.29
CA TRP A 1108 -6.31 -60.12 -5.23
C TRP A 1108 -6.09 -58.72 -4.60
N ILE A 1109 -6.81 -58.38 -3.51
CA ILE A 1109 -6.71 -57.08 -2.83
C ILE A 1109 -5.32 -56.88 -2.23
N TYR A 1110 -4.67 -57.96 -1.79
CA TYR A 1110 -3.36 -57.92 -1.16
C TYR A 1110 -2.26 -57.67 -2.19
N ASP A 1111 -2.34 -58.30 -3.37
CA ASP A 1111 -1.46 -58.00 -4.51
C ASP A 1111 -1.64 -56.55 -4.97
N TYR A 1112 -2.87 -56.05 -4.93
CA TYR A 1112 -3.17 -54.66 -5.28
C TYR A 1112 -2.54 -53.69 -4.27
N PHE A 1113 -2.69 -53.95 -2.97
CA PHE A 1113 -2.07 -53.16 -1.91
C PHE A 1113 -0.54 -53.16 -2.02
N LYS A 1114 0.09 -54.31 -2.30
CA LYS A 1114 1.53 -54.42 -2.55
C LYS A 1114 1.99 -53.52 -3.70
N LYS A 1115 1.20 -53.42 -4.78
CA LYS A 1115 1.49 -52.49 -5.89
C LYS A 1115 1.40 -51.02 -5.46
N ILE A 1116 0.41 -50.64 -4.65
CA ILE A 1116 0.29 -49.27 -4.12
C ILE A 1116 1.54 -48.90 -3.32
N LEU A 1117 1.98 -49.79 -2.41
CA LEU A 1117 3.19 -49.56 -1.62
C LEU A 1117 4.41 -49.34 -2.53
N LEU A 1118 4.58 -50.12 -3.59
CA LEU A 1118 5.70 -49.99 -4.53
C LEU A 1118 5.66 -48.72 -5.38
N VAL A 1119 4.47 -48.22 -5.72
CA VAL A 1119 4.27 -47.02 -6.55
C VAL A 1119 4.33 -45.72 -5.73
N MET A 1120 3.88 -45.75 -4.48
CA MET A 1120 3.81 -44.60 -3.57
C MET A 1120 5.04 -43.68 -3.56
N PRO A 1121 6.31 -44.18 -3.59
CA PRO A 1121 7.50 -43.33 -3.60
C PRO A 1121 7.64 -42.44 -4.85
N TYR A 1122 7.01 -42.84 -5.96
CA TYR A 1122 7.18 -42.22 -7.28
C TYR A 1122 6.02 -41.29 -7.69
N LEU A 1123 5.00 -41.16 -6.85
CA LEU A 1123 3.87 -40.27 -7.09
C LEU A 1123 4.24 -38.80 -6.86
N SER A 1124 3.33 -37.90 -7.25
CA SER A 1124 3.45 -36.48 -6.90
C SER A 1124 3.41 -36.31 -5.38
N SER A 1125 4.02 -35.23 -4.87
CA SER A 1125 4.09 -34.98 -3.42
C SER A 1125 2.69 -34.84 -2.79
N GLU A 1126 1.73 -34.28 -3.52
CA GLU A 1126 0.31 -34.19 -3.15
C GLU A 1126 -0.35 -35.57 -2.96
N GLN A 1127 -0.18 -36.46 -3.94
CA GLN A 1127 -0.71 -37.83 -3.88
C GLN A 1127 -0.04 -38.65 -2.79
N SER A 1128 1.30 -38.64 -2.74
CA SER A 1128 2.06 -39.40 -1.73
C SER A 1128 1.67 -38.97 -0.32
N ARG A 1129 1.50 -37.68 -0.07
CA ARG A 1129 1.03 -37.15 1.23
C ARG A 1129 -0.32 -37.73 1.64
N SER A 1130 -1.30 -37.68 0.75
CA SER A 1130 -2.64 -38.23 1.02
C SER A 1130 -2.57 -39.72 1.32
N ILE A 1131 -1.78 -40.48 0.55
CA ILE A 1131 -1.53 -41.90 0.81
C ILE A 1131 -0.90 -42.11 2.18
N PHE A 1132 0.15 -41.35 2.55
CA PHE A 1132 0.79 -41.50 3.86
C PHE A 1132 -0.16 -41.26 5.02
N ILE A 1133 -1.12 -40.32 4.88
CA ILE A 1133 -2.12 -40.03 5.90
C ILE A 1133 -3.03 -41.24 6.12
N TYR A 1134 -3.67 -41.77 5.06
CA TYR A 1134 -4.70 -42.81 5.21
C TYR A 1134 -4.14 -44.24 5.29
N LEU A 1135 -2.92 -44.46 4.81
CA LEU A 1135 -2.23 -45.74 4.98
C LEU A 1135 -2.07 -46.10 6.47
N LYS A 1136 -1.98 -45.10 7.34
CA LYS A 1136 -1.93 -45.24 8.81
C LYS A 1136 -3.08 -46.07 9.37
N ASP A 1137 -4.23 -46.09 8.73
CA ASP A 1137 -5.45 -46.72 9.25
C ASP A 1137 -5.58 -48.17 8.80
N VAL A 1138 -4.76 -48.59 7.84
CA VAL A 1138 -4.70 -49.95 7.31
C VAL A 1138 -3.58 -50.78 7.97
N LEU A 1139 -2.62 -50.13 8.65
CA LEU A 1139 -1.45 -50.79 9.29
C LEU A 1139 -1.79 -51.84 10.38
N GLN A 1140 -3.05 -51.94 10.79
CA GLN A 1140 -3.50 -52.85 11.85
C GLN A 1140 -3.89 -54.25 11.33
N ILE A 1141 -4.03 -54.40 10.01
CA ILE A 1141 -4.43 -55.67 9.37
C ILE A 1141 -3.33 -56.72 9.54
N ASN A 1142 -3.71 -57.96 9.88
CA ASN A 1142 -2.74 -58.97 10.31
C ASN A 1142 -1.83 -59.45 9.18
N ILE A 1143 -2.34 -59.57 7.95
CA ILE A 1143 -1.53 -60.00 6.80
C ILE A 1143 -0.38 -59.03 6.48
N LEU A 1144 -0.52 -57.75 6.83
CA LEU A 1144 0.54 -56.74 6.63
C LEU A 1144 1.73 -56.91 7.59
N LYS A 1145 1.60 -57.85 8.53
CA LYS A 1145 2.63 -58.24 9.49
C LYS A 1145 3.40 -59.49 9.06
N GLU A 1146 3.07 -60.07 7.89
CA GLU A 1146 3.85 -61.16 7.30
C GLU A 1146 5.20 -60.66 6.77
N PRO A 1147 6.26 -61.50 6.79
CA PRO A 1147 7.62 -61.09 6.39
C PRO A 1147 7.70 -60.42 5.00
N ASP A 1148 6.97 -60.95 4.02
CA ASP A 1148 6.95 -60.45 2.64
C ASP A 1148 6.38 -59.02 2.53
N TYR A 1149 5.38 -58.68 3.35
CA TYR A 1149 4.79 -57.33 3.37
C TYR A 1149 5.62 -56.36 4.19
N ILE A 1150 6.23 -56.82 5.29
CA ILE A 1150 7.16 -56.02 6.09
C ILE A 1150 8.32 -55.54 5.21
N GLU A 1151 8.92 -56.43 4.44
CA GLU A 1151 10.03 -56.09 3.55
C GLU A 1151 9.63 -55.04 2.51
N VAL A 1152 8.48 -55.23 1.84
CA VAL A 1152 7.96 -54.28 0.85
C VAL A 1152 7.69 -52.91 1.48
N MET A 1153 7.01 -52.89 2.62
CA MET A 1153 6.66 -51.67 3.33
C MET A 1153 7.90 -50.88 3.72
N GLU A 1154 8.88 -51.53 4.36
CA GLU A 1154 10.13 -50.87 4.76
C GLU A 1154 10.94 -50.37 3.55
N ASN A 1155 10.98 -51.13 2.46
CA ASN A 1155 11.61 -50.71 1.20
C ASN A 1155 10.94 -49.46 0.64
N SER A 1156 9.61 -49.42 0.60
CA SER A 1156 8.83 -48.30 0.10
C SER A 1156 8.94 -47.05 0.98
N LEU A 1157 8.91 -47.19 2.30
CA LEU A 1157 9.10 -46.09 3.25
C LEU A 1157 10.48 -45.45 3.07
N TYR A 1158 11.52 -46.29 3.02
CA TYR A 1158 12.89 -45.82 2.82
C TYR A 1158 13.06 -45.12 1.47
N LYS A 1159 12.49 -45.69 0.39
CA LYS A 1159 12.55 -45.09 -0.94
C LYS A 1159 11.81 -43.77 -1.03
N SER A 1160 10.64 -43.66 -0.38
CA SER A 1160 9.87 -42.42 -0.29
C SER A 1160 10.68 -41.33 0.39
N PHE A 1161 11.35 -41.66 1.50
CA PHE A 1161 12.24 -40.72 2.20
C PHE A 1161 13.39 -40.25 1.30
N GLU A 1162 14.06 -41.17 0.58
CA GLU A 1162 15.14 -40.80 -0.34
C GLU A 1162 14.67 -39.84 -1.44
N ILE A 1163 13.52 -40.12 -2.07
CA ILE A 1163 12.99 -39.30 -3.16
C ILE A 1163 12.57 -37.92 -2.65
N ILE A 1164 11.84 -37.84 -1.54
CA ILE A 1164 11.44 -36.57 -0.93
C ILE A 1164 12.67 -35.75 -0.54
N ASN A 1165 13.67 -36.38 0.09
CA ASN A 1165 14.88 -35.68 0.51
C ASN A 1165 15.72 -35.19 -0.69
N ARG A 1166 15.74 -35.95 -1.81
CA ARG A 1166 16.35 -35.49 -3.06
C ARG A 1166 15.61 -34.28 -3.64
N LYS A 1167 14.27 -34.34 -3.72
CA LYS A 1167 13.44 -33.21 -4.16
C LYS A 1167 13.66 -31.97 -3.29
N MET A 1168 13.81 -32.14 -1.97
CA MET A 1168 14.05 -31.02 -1.05
C MET A 1168 15.40 -30.34 -1.28
N LYS A 1169 16.44 -31.10 -1.65
CA LYS A 1169 17.73 -30.53 -2.03
C LYS A 1169 17.62 -29.71 -3.32
N VAL A 1170 16.95 -30.25 -4.34
CA VAL A 1170 16.70 -29.54 -5.61
C VAL A 1170 15.89 -28.26 -5.39
N GLN A 1171 14.81 -28.32 -4.59
CA GLN A 1171 13.99 -27.15 -4.25
C GLN A 1171 14.79 -26.05 -3.54
N ARG A 1172 15.78 -26.42 -2.71
CA ARG A 1172 16.68 -25.47 -2.05
C ARG A 1172 17.65 -24.80 -3.04
N ASP A 1173 18.18 -25.57 -3.98
CA ASP A 1173 19.28 -25.12 -4.85
C ASP A 1173 18.79 -24.47 -6.15
N GLU A 1174 17.64 -24.89 -6.69
CA GLU A 1174 17.11 -24.49 -8.01
C GLU A 1174 15.82 -23.63 -7.93
N LYS A 1175 15.39 -23.21 -6.73
CA LYS A 1175 14.14 -22.45 -6.50
C LYS A 1175 12.87 -23.09 -7.10
N PHE A 1176 12.84 -24.42 -7.23
CA PHE A 1176 11.66 -25.18 -7.60
C PHE A 1176 10.58 -25.11 -6.50
N ASN A 1177 9.29 -24.92 -6.84
CA ASN A 1177 8.26 -24.62 -5.85
C ASN A 1177 7.19 -25.72 -5.71
N ASP A 1178 7.55 -26.85 -5.10
CA ASP A 1178 6.58 -27.85 -4.64
C ASP A 1178 6.12 -27.51 -3.22
N ILE A 1179 4.87 -27.05 -3.10
CA ILE A 1179 4.29 -26.60 -1.83
C ILE A 1179 3.99 -27.75 -0.86
N TYR A 1180 3.85 -28.98 -1.36
CA TYR A 1180 3.44 -30.14 -0.57
C TYR A 1180 4.62 -30.91 0.01
N LEU A 1181 5.84 -30.64 -0.45
CA LEU A 1181 7.02 -31.45 -0.12
C LEU A 1181 7.34 -31.52 1.38
N LEU A 1182 7.20 -30.40 2.09
CA LEU A 1182 7.39 -30.34 3.55
C LEU A 1182 6.34 -31.16 4.31
N ASP A 1183 5.09 -31.13 3.81
CA ASP A 1183 3.99 -31.90 4.38
C ASP A 1183 4.17 -33.39 4.09
N SER A 1184 4.60 -33.76 2.88
CA SER A 1184 4.91 -35.15 2.53
C SER A 1184 5.98 -35.75 3.45
N LEU A 1185 7.04 -35.00 3.80
CA LEU A 1185 8.06 -35.49 4.74
C LEU A 1185 7.50 -35.66 6.16
N TYR A 1186 6.70 -34.70 6.63
CA TYR A 1186 6.02 -34.77 7.92
C TYR A 1186 5.08 -35.97 8.01
N ASP A 1187 4.23 -36.16 6.99
CA ASP A 1187 3.25 -37.24 6.94
C ASP A 1187 3.91 -38.62 6.79
N LEU A 1188 4.99 -38.72 6.01
CA LEU A 1188 5.82 -39.93 5.93
C LEU A 1188 6.45 -40.26 7.29
N SER A 1189 7.00 -39.27 7.98
CA SER A 1189 7.58 -39.45 9.32
C SER A 1189 6.53 -39.92 10.32
N SER A 1190 5.34 -39.33 10.28
CA SER A 1190 4.21 -39.73 11.13
C SER A 1190 3.76 -41.17 10.84
N LEU A 1191 3.70 -41.57 9.56
CA LEU A 1191 3.40 -42.93 9.14
C LEU A 1191 4.45 -43.92 9.66
N ILE A 1192 5.74 -43.61 9.52
CA ILE A 1192 6.85 -44.45 10.03
C ILE A 1192 6.72 -44.64 11.54
N ARG A 1193 6.43 -43.57 12.29
CA ARG A 1193 6.21 -43.66 13.75
C ARG A 1193 5.03 -44.58 14.09
N LYS A 1194 3.89 -44.46 13.40
CA LYS A 1194 2.72 -45.33 13.63
C LYS A 1194 3.02 -46.79 13.26
N TYR A 1195 3.79 -47.01 12.19
CA TYR A 1195 4.23 -48.34 11.77
C TYR A 1195 5.15 -49.01 12.80
N ILE A 1196 6.14 -48.28 13.34
CA ILE A 1196 7.00 -48.78 14.42
C ILE A 1196 6.17 -49.20 15.63
N ILE A 1197 5.24 -48.34 16.08
CA ILE A 1197 4.35 -48.66 17.21
C ILE A 1197 3.52 -49.91 16.91
N SER A 1198 3.03 -50.07 15.68
CA SER A 1198 2.29 -51.27 15.25
C SER A 1198 3.17 -52.53 15.37
N LEU A 1199 4.39 -52.53 14.82
CA LEU A 1199 5.32 -53.66 14.91
C LEU A 1199 5.64 -54.02 16.38
N GLU A 1200 5.95 -53.02 17.20
CA GLU A 1200 6.26 -53.19 18.61
C GLU A 1200 5.08 -53.74 19.42
N SER A 1201 3.85 -53.31 19.12
CA SER A 1201 2.64 -53.80 19.80
C SER A 1201 2.29 -55.26 19.47
N ASN A 1202 2.89 -55.82 18.42
CA ASN A 1202 2.72 -57.21 17.99
C ASN A 1202 4.00 -58.04 18.22
N ASP A 1203 4.92 -57.58 19.07
CA ASP A 1203 6.20 -58.24 19.40
C ASP A 1203 7.11 -58.52 18.17
N ILE A 1204 6.97 -57.73 17.10
CA ILE A 1204 7.80 -57.84 15.90
C ILE A 1204 9.04 -56.94 16.05
N LYS A 1205 10.23 -57.53 15.87
CA LYS A 1205 11.51 -56.82 16.02
C LYS A 1205 11.71 -55.79 14.91
N ILE A 1206 12.06 -54.56 15.28
CA ILE A 1206 12.42 -53.48 14.36
C ILE A 1206 13.66 -53.87 13.54
N SER A 1207 13.62 -53.67 12.23
CA SER A 1207 14.74 -53.96 11.33
C SER A 1207 15.84 -52.90 11.41
N ASN A 1208 17.07 -53.28 11.06
CA ASN A 1208 18.20 -52.33 10.96
C ASN A 1208 17.93 -51.20 9.96
N LYS A 1209 17.14 -51.46 8.90
CA LYS A 1209 16.81 -50.48 7.87
C LYS A 1209 15.85 -49.41 8.39
N LEU A 1210 14.86 -49.81 9.17
CA LEU A 1210 13.92 -48.90 9.82
C LEU A 1210 14.64 -48.07 10.90
N ASP A 1211 15.54 -48.68 11.66
CA ASP A 1211 16.41 -47.98 12.62
C ASP A 1211 17.31 -46.91 11.94
N GLU A 1212 17.89 -47.24 10.79
CA GLU A 1212 18.68 -46.28 10.00
C GLU A 1212 17.80 -45.12 9.51
N LEU A 1213 16.58 -45.41 9.06
CA LEU A 1213 15.61 -44.40 8.63
C LEU A 1213 15.22 -43.45 9.78
N VAL A 1214 14.97 -43.99 10.97
CA VAL A 1214 14.69 -43.19 12.18
C VAL A 1214 15.89 -42.31 12.55
N LYS A 1215 17.13 -42.82 12.46
CA LYS A 1215 18.34 -42.00 12.68
C LYS A 1215 18.41 -40.82 11.70
N LYS A 1216 18.07 -41.04 10.42
CA LYS A 1216 18.02 -39.97 9.42
C LYS A 1216 16.93 -38.93 9.73
N LEU A 1217 15.75 -39.37 10.16
CA LEU A 1217 14.65 -38.46 10.54
C LEU A 1217 14.96 -37.64 11.81
N LYS A 1218 15.67 -38.22 12.78
CA LYS A 1218 16.21 -37.48 13.95
C LYS A 1218 17.21 -36.37 13.57
N SER A 1219 17.84 -36.48 12.40
CA SER A 1219 18.72 -35.45 11.84
C SER A 1219 18.05 -34.54 10.81
N SER A 1220 16.72 -34.59 10.69
CA SER A 1220 15.97 -33.77 9.73
C SER A 1220 16.20 -32.28 9.94
N ILE A 1221 16.21 -31.53 8.83
CA ILE A 1221 16.22 -30.06 8.85
C ILE A 1221 14.91 -29.49 9.40
N LEU A 1222 13.81 -30.24 9.32
CA LEU A 1222 12.50 -29.86 9.83
C LEU A 1222 12.39 -30.19 11.33
N PRO A 1223 12.29 -29.19 12.22
CA PRO A 1223 12.21 -29.44 13.65
C PRO A 1223 11.02 -30.28 14.06
N GLU A 1224 9.87 -30.09 13.43
CA GLU A 1224 8.65 -30.87 13.63
C GLU A 1224 8.80 -32.36 13.29
N VAL A 1225 9.67 -32.72 12.34
CA VAL A 1225 10.00 -34.13 12.04
C VAL A 1225 10.96 -34.68 13.09
N ARG A 1226 11.99 -33.91 13.43
CA ARG A 1226 12.98 -34.30 14.44
C ARG A 1226 12.37 -34.48 15.82
N ASN A 1227 11.50 -33.54 16.22
CA ASN A 1227 10.83 -33.49 17.51
C ASN A 1227 9.87 -34.67 17.72
N MET A 1228 9.36 -35.33 16.67
CA MET A 1228 8.57 -36.57 16.84
C MET A 1228 9.36 -37.72 17.47
N TYR A 1229 10.68 -37.67 17.41
CA TYR A 1229 11.59 -38.73 17.86
C TYR A 1229 12.53 -38.31 19.00
N MET A 1230 12.35 -37.09 19.55
CA MET A 1230 13.11 -36.51 20.67
C MET A 1230 12.20 -36.30 21.88
#